data_AF-A0A9R0JJN3-F1
#
_entry.id   AF-A0A9R0JJN3-F1
#
_cell.length_a   1.000
_cell.length_b   1.000
_cell.length_c   1.000
_cell.angle_alpha   90.00
_cell.angle_beta   90.00
_cell.angle_gamma   90.00
#
_symmetry.space_group_name_H-M   'P 1'
#
loop_
_entity.id
_entity.type
_entity.pdbx_description
1 polymer ?
#
loop_
_entity_poly.entity_id
_entity_poly.type
_entity_poly.pdbx_seq_one_letter_code
_entity_poly.pdbx_strand_id
1 'polypeptide(L)'
;MATSTSSAATTNLMLAIHEKKTNSVDLYRPLRNYITFHYSEREAQNLEDDLETVKQLRTDIEKSSDSPPARRDILIKYFKCLCLMETRFPISSDKDHINTLQFTWFDAFKTRNKSSQINLHLEKAAVLFNLGAVYSQIGLAVDRSTVEGRKQAVYNFVTAAGVFAYLRDNVAVKAAAGGSATVDVSVECAGMLERLMLAQAQECVFETSIAKGSTPGVCSKISRQVGIYYEEALAALSVPPLNQHFDKTWIAHVQLKASLFFAEACFRYSLELHEKEEIAEEIARLKSGISALSDKRSTKGAPAQLLDAVSKLEASLNRNLERAMKENDRVYLQRVPQASSLAPLSAFSMVKPMSLDELVDASKEKMFLSLIPDSSTKALSRYTEMVDDVIRTQAEKLQQGSELARVRLKEMDLPESLLALEGNVTLPENLKEDVEAVQISGGPAGLEGELQQLRDLRRVNHELLVQTEELLQKEAQEDSQFRSQFGTRWTRPQSSTLTKNLLDRLNRFAANLKQAGESDARIERSVKDHSSLMSILDCHPIEAALPSLAKPIMSLDANEDAIVGNLKQSLRQLETLGAERAGLEDMLKEMKRKDDILPKLMTSTGSYEDLFKKEIAKYDNICEEISHNIQAQGQLLMQIQAHNDQFSAIFNLEDFKASREKCYKQIEAAIAKYREIKENINEGLKFYVTLQDAITNVKQQCSDFVMTRNIQCREMIEDVQRQISGLSFQDRTSSNQSYPSVGQNHPPPRTMSPQQTDNGNVSQASRAQVPASYYHPASQQTETGNVRPQSPAPYYQPPQNPPMPGYAPSYGGPSQQPHQPPYQGQGQGPPSSGSPYPSQQPHQQPPSSYEYGQPAYPGWRGPYYNAHNQQPSSFPRPPYTVPTPYPPHQGGYYRPQ
;
A
#
# COMPACT_ATOMS: atom_id res chain seq x y z
N MET A 1 15.59 -71.71 58.71
CA MET A 1 15.67 -70.65 59.75
C MET A 1 15.62 -69.30 59.03
N ALA A 2 15.02 -68.26 59.63
CA ALA A 2 14.86 -66.98 58.96
C ALA A 2 16.19 -66.18 58.96
N THR A 3 16.82 -66.06 57.79
CA THR A 3 17.95 -65.15 57.58
C THR A 3 17.44 -63.72 57.45
N SER A 4 17.84 -62.86 58.40
CA SER A 4 17.32 -61.52 58.60
C SER A 4 17.54 -60.58 57.40
N THR A 5 16.46 -60.25 56.70
CA THR A 5 16.38 -59.22 55.65
C THR A 5 16.41 -57.80 56.22
N SER A 6 17.36 -57.52 57.13
CA SER A 6 17.51 -56.25 57.86
C SER A 6 18.65 -55.37 57.31
N SER A 7 18.79 -55.34 55.98
CA SER A 7 19.76 -54.48 55.26
C SER A 7 19.10 -53.34 54.48
N ALA A 8 17.77 -53.23 54.50
CA ALA A 8 16.99 -52.33 53.63
C ALA A 8 16.85 -50.89 54.17
N ALA A 9 17.73 -50.45 55.07
CA ALA A 9 17.62 -49.18 55.80
C ALA A 9 18.92 -48.35 55.80
N THR A 10 19.71 -48.43 54.74
CA THR A 10 21.01 -47.72 54.56
C THR A 10 20.84 -46.23 54.23
N THR A 11 20.28 -45.50 55.19
CA THR A 11 20.68 -44.14 55.55
C THR A 11 20.65 -43.01 54.50
N ASN A 12 19.66 -43.06 53.58
CA ASN A 12 18.72 -41.99 53.18
C ASN A 12 19.14 -40.51 52.89
N LEU A 13 20.36 -40.05 53.19
CA LEU A 13 20.74 -38.65 53.07
C LEU A 13 20.98 -38.28 51.60
N MET A 14 20.24 -37.29 51.12
CA MET A 14 20.33 -36.69 49.78
C MET A 14 20.41 -35.17 49.90
N LEU A 15 20.87 -34.49 48.85
CA LEU A 15 20.96 -33.03 48.81
C LEU A 15 19.71 -32.43 48.17
N ALA A 16 19.26 -31.30 48.71
CA ALA A 16 18.30 -30.42 48.05
C ALA A 16 18.90 -29.02 47.94
N ILE A 17 18.50 -28.29 46.90
CA ILE A 17 19.02 -26.96 46.60
C ILE A 17 18.16 -25.92 47.33
N HIS A 18 18.78 -24.88 47.86
CA HIS A 18 18.07 -23.73 48.42
C HIS A 18 17.69 -22.74 47.30
N GLU A 19 16.53 -22.11 47.42
CA GLU A 19 16.11 -21.05 46.49
C GLU A 19 17.04 -19.82 46.54
N LYS A 20 17.34 -19.25 45.37
CA LYS A 20 17.89 -17.89 45.24
C LYS A 20 16.89 -16.89 45.81
N LYS A 21 17.41 -15.77 46.31
CA LYS A 21 16.61 -14.64 46.80
C LYS A 21 16.71 -13.47 45.83
N THR A 22 15.68 -12.63 45.78
CA THR A 22 15.60 -11.42 44.96
C THR A 22 15.35 -10.19 45.83
N ASN A 23 15.67 -9.01 45.29
CA ASN A 23 15.06 -7.75 45.74
C ASN A 23 13.61 -7.62 45.23
N SER A 24 12.86 -6.68 45.80
CA SER A 24 11.55 -6.29 45.30
C SER A 24 11.66 -5.42 44.05
N VAL A 25 10.75 -5.61 43.08
CA VAL A 25 10.80 -4.94 41.76
C VAL A 25 9.39 -4.53 41.30
N ASP A 26 9.18 -3.22 41.07
CA ASP A 26 7.94 -2.69 40.47
C ASP A 26 7.92 -2.99 38.96
N LEU A 27 7.24 -4.06 38.58
CA LEU A 27 6.98 -4.41 37.18
C LEU A 27 5.83 -3.61 36.58
N TYR A 28 4.84 -3.22 37.39
CA TYR A 28 3.59 -2.65 36.92
C TYR A 28 3.83 -1.28 36.24
N ARG A 29 4.52 -0.35 36.92
CA ARG A 29 4.69 1.01 36.38
C ARG A 29 5.52 1.06 35.10
N PRO A 30 6.69 0.39 34.97
CA PRO A 30 7.48 0.45 33.75
C PRO A 30 6.75 -0.14 32.54
N LEU A 31 6.06 -1.27 32.72
CA LEU A 31 5.29 -1.93 31.66
C LEU A 31 4.08 -1.08 31.23
N ARG A 32 3.29 -0.55 32.18
CA ARG A 32 2.13 0.30 31.87
C ARG A 32 2.55 1.58 31.15
N ASN A 33 3.60 2.25 31.62
CA ASN A 33 4.11 3.48 31.00
C ASN A 33 4.57 3.24 29.55
N TYR A 34 5.20 2.10 29.27
CA TYR A 34 5.57 1.71 27.91
C TYR A 34 4.35 1.54 27.00
N ILE A 35 3.28 0.89 27.48
CA ILE A 35 2.04 0.73 26.70
C ILE A 35 1.37 2.09 26.44
N THR A 36 1.27 2.95 27.47
CA THR A 36 0.72 4.31 27.33
C THR A 36 1.50 5.14 26.30
N PHE A 37 2.83 5.04 26.26
CA PHE A 37 3.69 5.84 25.39
C PHE A 37 3.78 5.32 23.94
N HIS A 38 3.93 4.00 23.75
CA HIS A 38 4.11 3.40 22.42
C HIS A 38 2.79 3.00 21.72
N TYR A 39 1.71 2.80 22.47
CA TYR A 39 0.41 2.35 21.93
C TYR A 39 -0.69 3.38 22.23
N SER A 40 -1.28 3.33 23.43
CA SER A 40 -2.20 4.34 23.95
C SER A 40 -2.58 4.08 25.41
N GLU A 41 -3.08 5.09 26.10
CA GLU A 41 -3.67 4.94 27.44
C GLU A 41 -4.90 4.01 27.45
N ARG A 42 -5.64 3.91 26.33
CA ARG A 42 -6.74 2.94 26.17
C ARG A 42 -6.20 1.50 26.16
N GLU A 43 -5.08 1.26 25.50
CA GLU A 43 -4.48 -0.08 25.43
C GLU A 43 -3.84 -0.48 26.77
N ALA A 44 -3.26 0.49 27.49
CA ALA A 44 -2.82 0.28 28.87
C ALA A 44 -3.99 -0.15 29.77
N GLN A 45 -5.17 0.48 29.60
CA GLN A 45 -6.38 0.14 30.35
C GLN A 45 -7.00 -1.21 29.93
N ASN A 46 -6.88 -1.64 28.67
CA ASN A 46 -7.29 -2.97 28.21
C ASN A 46 -6.44 -4.09 28.84
N LEU A 47 -5.17 -3.82 29.12
CA LEU A 47 -4.17 -4.78 29.62
C LEU A 47 -3.94 -4.69 31.15
N GLU A 48 -4.79 -3.95 31.85
CA GLU A 48 -4.67 -3.70 33.30
C GLU A 48 -4.70 -5.00 34.12
N ASP A 49 -5.58 -5.96 33.76
CA ASP A 49 -5.67 -7.28 34.41
C ASP A 49 -4.39 -8.13 34.20
N ASP A 50 -3.78 -8.06 33.02
CA ASP A 50 -2.50 -8.73 32.73
C ASP A 50 -1.38 -8.11 33.57
N LEU A 51 -1.27 -6.79 33.59
CA LEU A 51 -0.26 -6.02 34.34
C LEU A 51 -0.33 -6.30 35.84
N GLU A 52 -1.53 -6.30 36.42
CA GLU A 52 -1.74 -6.63 37.84
C GLU A 52 -1.43 -8.12 38.11
N THR A 53 -1.73 -9.01 37.16
CA THR A 53 -1.36 -10.44 37.26
C THR A 53 0.17 -10.64 37.28
N VAL A 54 0.94 -9.94 36.42
CA VAL A 54 2.42 -10.00 36.43
C VAL A 54 2.98 -9.53 37.78
N LYS A 55 2.47 -8.40 38.26
CA LYS A 55 2.85 -7.77 39.53
C LYS A 55 2.52 -8.67 40.73
N GLN A 56 1.35 -9.28 40.76
CA GLN A 56 0.96 -10.22 41.82
C GLN A 56 1.84 -11.47 41.81
N LEU A 57 2.04 -12.11 40.64
CA LEU A 57 2.93 -13.26 40.51
C LEU A 57 4.36 -12.93 40.99
N ARG A 58 4.91 -11.76 40.65
CA ARG A 58 6.23 -11.34 41.14
C ARG A 58 6.24 -11.07 42.65
N THR A 59 5.18 -10.46 43.18
CA THR A 59 5.01 -10.25 44.63
C THR A 59 4.97 -11.58 45.39
N ASP A 60 4.46 -12.65 44.78
CA ASP A 60 4.49 -14.00 45.36
C ASP A 60 5.85 -14.69 45.21
N ILE A 61 6.60 -14.45 44.11
CA ILE A 61 8.00 -14.88 43.98
C ILE A 61 8.90 -14.27 45.09
N GLU A 62 8.63 -13.05 45.52
CA GLU A 62 9.34 -12.38 46.62
C GLU A 62 9.06 -12.99 48.00
N LYS A 63 7.90 -13.63 48.20
CA LYS A 63 7.55 -14.34 49.43
C LYS A 63 8.30 -15.67 49.54
N SER A 64 8.40 -16.22 50.75
CA SER A 64 9.15 -17.45 51.03
C SER A 64 8.38 -18.43 51.94
N SER A 65 7.06 -18.27 52.05
CA SER A 65 6.20 -18.94 53.05
C SER A 65 5.30 -20.04 52.51
N ASP A 66 5.34 -20.31 51.20
CA ASP A 66 4.44 -21.27 50.56
C ASP A 66 4.95 -22.71 50.68
N SER A 67 4.03 -23.68 50.65
CA SER A 67 4.42 -25.09 50.53
C SER A 67 5.15 -25.34 49.20
N PRO A 68 6.18 -26.22 49.14
CA PRO A 68 6.93 -26.45 47.91
C PRO A 68 6.07 -26.80 46.67
N PRO A 69 4.98 -27.58 46.75
CA PRO A 69 4.09 -27.80 45.61
C PRO A 69 3.37 -26.53 45.10
N ALA A 70 2.95 -25.64 46.01
CA ALA A 70 2.34 -24.35 45.63
C ALA A 70 3.39 -23.41 45.03
N ARG A 71 4.59 -23.37 45.64
CA ARG A 71 5.74 -22.59 45.19
C ARG A 71 6.14 -22.95 43.75
N ARG A 72 6.18 -24.24 43.43
CA ARG A 72 6.39 -24.79 42.07
C ARG A 72 5.41 -24.19 41.06
N ASP A 73 4.12 -24.17 41.39
CA ASP A 73 3.08 -23.73 40.46
C ASP A 73 3.10 -22.22 40.20
N ILE A 74 3.50 -21.42 41.20
CA ILE A 74 3.75 -19.98 41.04
C ILE A 74 4.98 -19.75 40.15
N LEU A 75 6.08 -20.48 40.38
CA LEU A 75 7.30 -20.40 39.57
C LEU A 75 7.06 -20.75 38.09
N ILE A 76 6.26 -21.80 37.80
CA ILE A 76 5.90 -22.18 36.42
C ILE A 76 5.09 -21.07 35.75
N LYS A 77 4.02 -20.59 36.40
CA LYS A 77 3.16 -19.51 35.86
C LYS A 77 3.96 -18.25 35.58
N TYR A 78 4.81 -17.84 36.52
CA TYR A 78 5.64 -16.66 36.35
C TYR A 78 6.70 -16.84 35.25
N PHE A 79 7.32 -18.02 35.12
CA PHE A 79 8.25 -18.28 34.01
C PHE A 79 7.58 -18.15 32.64
N LYS A 80 6.36 -18.67 32.47
CA LYS A 80 5.58 -18.52 31.23
C LYS A 80 5.26 -17.04 30.95
N CYS A 81 4.85 -16.29 31.96
CA CYS A 81 4.62 -14.86 31.87
C CYS A 81 5.88 -14.11 31.39
N LEU A 82 7.05 -14.41 31.97
CA LEU A 82 8.34 -13.86 31.52
C LEU A 82 8.68 -14.24 30.07
N CYS A 83 8.28 -15.42 29.59
CA CYS A 83 8.44 -15.80 28.19
C CYS A 83 7.56 -14.97 27.24
N LEU A 84 6.31 -14.68 27.61
CA LEU A 84 5.49 -13.75 26.84
C LEU A 84 6.12 -12.34 26.85
N MET A 85 6.52 -11.87 28.03
CA MET A 85 7.10 -10.53 28.19
C MET A 85 8.38 -10.33 27.35
N GLU A 86 9.26 -11.33 27.27
CA GLU A 86 10.49 -11.30 26.41
C GLU A 86 10.16 -11.04 24.93
N THR A 87 8.95 -11.38 24.48
CA THR A 87 8.50 -11.11 23.09
C THR A 87 7.76 -9.79 22.91
N ARG A 88 7.22 -9.18 23.98
CA ARG A 88 6.33 -8.00 23.89
C ARG A 88 6.94 -6.71 24.42
N PHE A 89 7.89 -6.79 25.35
CA PHE A 89 8.48 -5.64 26.02
C PHE A 89 10.00 -5.63 25.83
N PRO A 90 10.56 -4.66 25.06
CA PRO A 90 12.00 -4.52 24.95
C PRO A 90 12.55 -3.91 26.25
N ILE A 91 13.25 -4.72 27.04
CA ILE A 91 13.83 -4.35 28.33
C ILE A 91 15.36 -4.44 28.19
N SER A 92 16.01 -3.28 28.21
CA SER A 92 17.46 -3.12 27.99
C SER A 92 17.94 -1.76 28.55
N SER A 93 19.21 -1.42 28.37
CA SER A 93 19.74 -0.09 28.73
C SER A 93 19.50 1.01 27.68
N ASP A 94 18.86 0.70 26.55
CA ASP A 94 18.59 1.71 25.50
C ASP A 94 17.50 2.71 25.92
N LYS A 95 17.52 3.90 25.33
CA LYS A 95 16.61 5.00 25.72
C LYS A 95 15.15 4.74 25.36
N ASP A 96 14.92 4.12 24.21
CA ASP A 96 13.59 3.81 23.65
C ASP A 96 13.05 2.46 24.14
N HIS A 97 13.78 1.80 25.05
CA HIS A 97 13.44 0.54 25.70
C HIS A 97 13.16 0.77 27.20
N ILE A 98 12.60 -0.22 27.88
CA ILE A 98 12.28 -0.15 29.31
C ILE A 98 13.56 -0.26 30.16
N ASN A 99 14.26 0.86 30.29
CA ASN A 99 15.56 0.98 30.98
C ASN A 99 15.46 1.20 32.50
N THR A 100 14.28 1.46 33.04
CA THR A 100 14.05 1.65 34.48
C THR A 100 13.89 0.35 35.27
N LEU A 101 13.78 -0.79 34.57
CA LEU A 101 13.42 -2.08 35.16
C LEU A 101 14.66 -2.96 35.40
N GLN A 102 15.17 -2.96 36.64
CA GLN A 102 16.35 -3.73 37.03
C GLN A 102 16.02 -4.89 37.97
N PHE A 103 16.35 -6.11 37.55
CA PHE A 103 16.23 -7.33 38.34
C PHE A 103 17.51 -7.56 39.14
N THR A 104 17.40 -8.04 40.39
CA THR A 104 18.57 -8.28 41.27
C THR A 104 18.39 -9.56 42.07
N TRP A 105 19.30 -10.52 41.85
CA TRP A 105 19.27 -11.84 42.49
C TRP A 105 20.57 -12.15 43.22
N PHE A 106 20.44 -12.82 44.36
CA PHE A 106 21.54 -13.32 45.19
C PHE A 106 21.91 -14.76 44.79
N ASP A 107 23.16 -15.13 45.00
CA ASP A 107 23.68 -16.48 44.78
C ASP A 107 23.19 -17.44 45.88
N ALA A 108 22.64 -18.60 45.50
CA ALA A 108 22.06 -19.58 46.42
C ALA A 108 23.08 -20.22 47.38
N PHE A 109 24.33 -20.37 46.95
CA PHE A 109 25.39 -21.03 47.74
C PHE A 109 26.35 -20.01 48.38
N LYS A 110 26.48 -18.81 47.79
CA LYS A 110 27.28 -17.69 48.31
C LYS A 110 26.42 -16.44 48.48
N THR A 111 25.43 -16.49 49.36
CA THR A 111 24.37 -15.48 49.60
C THR A 111 24.78 -14.01 49.81
N ARG A 112 26.08 -13.69 49.92
CA ARG A 112 26.62 -12.32 49.88
C ARG A 112 26.84 -11.79 48.46
N ASN A 113 27.01 -12.68 47.49
CA ASN A 113 27.17 -12.38 46.07
C ASN A 113 25.80 -12.13 45.44
N LYS A 114 25.73 -11.18 44.50
CA LYS A 114 24.52 -10.86 43.73
C LYS A 114 24.86 -10.44 42.31
N SER A 115 23.90 -10.61 41.41
CA SER A 115 23.89 -10.05 40.05
C SER A 115 22.70 -9.11 39.90
N SER A 116 22.85 -8.06 39.10
CA SER A 116 21.80 -7.09 38.79
C SER A 116 21.82 -6.79 37.29
N GLN A 117 20.68 -6.91 36.61
CA GLN A 117 20.59 -6.72 35.14
C GLN A 117 19.29 -6.01 34.73
N ILE A 118 19.35 -5.28 33.63
CA ILE A 118 18.22 -4.57 33.00
C ILE A 118 17.76 -5.38 31.78
N ASN A 119 17.40 -6.65 32.00
CA ASN A 119 16.84 -7.58 31.00
C ASN A 119 16.15 -8.76 31.71
N LEU A 120 15.31 -9.51 31.01
CA LEU A 120 14.55 -10.65 31.58
C LEU A 120 15.37 -11.95 31.72
N HIS A 121 16.56 -12.07 31.13
CA HIS A 121 17.30 -13.33 31.12
C HIS A 121 17.80 -13.74 32.50
N LEU A 122 18.27 -12.79 33.32
CA LEU A 122 18.65 -13.06 34.72
C LEU A 122 17.44 -13.50 35.56
N GLU A 123 16.30 -12.84 35.39
CA GLU A 123 15.04 -13.18 36.08
C GLU A 123 14.60 -14.60 35.71
N LYS A 124 14.55 -14.91 34.41
CA LYS A 124 14.23 -16.25 33.88
C LYS A 124 15.21 -17.33 34.37
N ALA A 125 16.50 -17.03 34.43
CA ALA A 125 17.51 -17.96 34.93
C ALA A 125 17.31 -18.28 36.41
N ALA A 126 17.05 -17.27 37.23
CA ALA A 126 16.83 -17.45 38.67
C ALA A 126 15.49 -18.13 38.99
N VAL A 127 14.43 -17.83 38.23
CA VAL A 127 13.13 -18.52 38.35
C VAL A 127 13.23 -20.00 37.99
N LEU A 128 13.96 -20.37 36.93
CA LEU A 128 14.23 -21.78 36.62
C LEU A 128 15.10 -22.45 37.70
N PHE A 129 16.14 -21.77 38.19
CA PHE A 129 16.96 -22.31 39.28
C PHE A 129 16.10 -22.60 40.53
N ASN A 130 15.21 -21.68 40.91
CA ASN A 130 14.29 -21.88 42.03
C ASN A 130 13.29 -23.00 41.75
N LEU A 131 12.80 -23.17 40.52
CA LEU A 131 11.94 -24.29 40.16
C LEU A 131 12.66 -25.64 40.32
N GLY A 132 13.90 -25.76 39.84
CA GLY A 132 14.73 -26.95 40.03
C GLY A 132 15.04 -27.21 41.51
N ALA A 133 15.31 -26.15 42.28
CA ALA A 133 15.50 -26.21 43.73
C ALA A 133 14.24 -26.73 44.45
N VAL A 134 13.07 -26.18 44.15
CA VAL A 134 11.79 -26.61 44.73
C VAL A 134 11.46 -28.06 44.38
N TYR A 135 11.68 -28.50 43.13
CA TYR A 135 11.56 -29.93 42.78
C TYR A 135 12.51 -30.81 43.59
N SER A 136 13.77 -30.39 43.82
CA SER A 136 14.71 -31.15 44.66
C SER A 136 14.26 -31.23 46.14
N GLN A 137 13.62 -30.18 46.65
CA GLN A 137 13.06 -30.15 48.00
C GLN A 137 11.83 -31.06 48.13
N ILE A 138 10.94 -31.08 47.13
CA ILE A 138 9.82 -32.03 47.08
C ILE A 138 10.35 -33.47 47.03
N GLY A 139 11.34 -33.76 46.18
CA GLY A 139 11.96 -35.08 46.09
C GLY A 139 12.64 -35.56 47.38
N LEU A 140 13.17 -34.63 48.19
CA LEU A 140 13.76 -34.90 49.49
C LEU A 140 12.72 -35.09 50.61
N ALA A 141 11.61 -34.36 50.57
CA ALA A 141 10.58 -34.34 51.62
C ALA A 141 9.61 -35.54 51.59
N VAL A 142 9.60 -36.32 50.51
CA VAL A 142 8.70 -37.47 50.32
C VAL A 142 9.22 -38.73 51.04
N ASP A 143 8.32 -39.48 51.69
CA ASP A 143 8.67 -40.72 52.38
C ASP A 143 9.02 -41.88 51.44
N ARG A 144 10.33 -42.05 51.22
CA ARG A 144 10.92 -43.16 50.44
C ARG A 144 10.84 -44.53 51.12
N SER A 145 10.21 -44.68 52.29
CA SER A 145 9.84 -46.01 52.81
C SER A 145 8.76 -46.67 51.94
N THR A 146 7.84 -45.86 51.39
CA THR A 146 6.71 -46.32 50.57
C THR A 146 7.08 -46.52 49.10
N VAL A 147 6.32 -47.35 48.39
CA VAL A 147 6.48 -47.54 46.93
C VAL A 147 6.11 -46.26 46.17
N GLU A 148 5.01 -45.62 46.58
CA GLU A 148 4.48 -44.38 46.00
C GLU A 148 5.43 -43.21 46.24
N GLY A 149 5.98 -43.11 47.45
CA GLY A 149 6.97 -42.09 47.79
C GLY A 149 8.27 -42.24 47.00
N ARG A 150 8.79 -43.46 46.80
CA ARG A 150 9.94 -43.65 45.91
C ARG A 150 9.63 -43.26 44.46
N LYS A 151 8.45 -43.60 43.91
CA LYS A 151 8.02 -43.14 42.57
C LYS A 151 8.00 -41.61 42.49
N GLN A 152 7.43 -40.94 43.50
CA GLN A 152 7.38 -39.47 43.58
C GLN A 152 8.78 -38.86 43.73
N ALA A 153 9.68 -39.43 44.51
CA ALA A 153 11.06 -38.96 44.63
C ALA A 153 11.82 -39.08 43.30
N VAL A 154 11.72 -40.22 42.60
CA VAL A 154 12.27 -40.40 41.24
C VAL A 154 11.73 -39.32 40.29
N TYR A 155 10.39 -39.13 40.26
CA TYR A 155 9.75 -38.12 39.41
C TYR A 155 10.31 -36.71 39.69
N ASN A 156 10.28 -36.25 40.95
CA ASN A 156 10.68 -34.89 41.28
C ASN A 156 12.18 -34.64 41.03
N PHE A 157 13.07 -35.61 41.29
CA PHE A 157 14.49 -35.46 40.94
C PHE A 157 14.74 -35.51 39.42
N VAL A 158 13.98 -36.32 38.66
CA VAL A 158 14.01 -36.31 37.18
C VAL A 158 13.52 -34.97 36.60
N THR A 159 12.48 -34.37 37.18
CA THR A 159 12.01 -33.05 36.77
C THR A 159 13.00 -31.95 37.19
N ALA A 160 13.60 -32.02 38.38
CA ALA A 160 14.68 -31.09 38.78
C ALA A 160 15.86 -31.15 37.80
N ALA A 161 16.29 -32.35 37.40
CA ALA A 161 17.33 -32.52 36.37
C ALA A 161 16.89 -31.92 35.02
N GLY A 162 15.64 -32.10 34.61
CA GLY A 162 15.05 -31.48 33.42
C GLY A 162 15.08 -29.95 33.45
N VAL A 163 14.73 -29.35 34.60
CA VAL A 163 14.79 -27.90 34.80
C VAL A 163 16.22 -27.36 34.72
N PHE A 164 17.19 -28.04 35.35
CA PHE A 164 18.59 -27.62 35.29
C PHE A 164 19.20 -27.82 33.89
N ALA A 165 18.85 -28.88 33.17
CA ALA A 165 19.23 -29.05 31.75
C ALA A 165 18.64 -27.94 30.87
N TYR A 166 17.35 -27.62 31.03
CA TYR A 166 16.70 -26.55 30.27
C TYR A 166 17.32 -25.18 30.57
N LEU A 167 17.64 -24.89 31.84
CA LEU A 167 18.39 -23.69 32.25
C LEU A 167 19.76 -23.63 31.56
N ARG A 168 20.55 -24.71 31.63
CA ARG A 168 21.88 -24.85 31.02
C ARG A 168 21.84 -24.52 29.53
N ASP A 169 20.91 -25.13 28.79
CA ASP A 169 20.91 -25.13 27.33
C ASP A 169 20.22 -23.90 26.72
N ASN A 170 19.21 -23.32 27.38
CA ASN A 170 18.35 -22.28 26.78
C ASN A 170 18.50 -20.88 27.40
N VAL A 171 18.95 -20.76 28.66
CA VAL A 171 18.81 -19.51 29.43
C VAL A 171 20.12 -19.05 30.09
N ALA A 172 20.97 -19.95 30.59
CA ALA A 172 22.20 -19.60 31.29
C ALA A 172 23.16 -18.75 30.45
N VAL A 173 23.32 -19.09 29.16
CA VAL A 173 24.16 -18.31 28.22
C VAL A 173 23.60 -16.90 27.99
N LYS A 174 22.27 -16.76 27.85
CA LYS A 174 21.61 -15.45 27.71
C LYS A 174 21.78 -14.59 28.97
N ALA A 175 21.66 -15.19 30.15
CA ALA A 175 21.85 -14.51 31.42
C ALA A 175 23.31 -14.08 31.66
N ALA A 176 24.29 -14.81 31.13
CA ALA A 176 25.70 -14.42 31.13
C ALA A 176 26.05 -13.34 30.07
N ALA A 177 25.31 -13.29 28.96
CA ALA A 177 25.47 -12.24 27.94
C ALA A 177 24.96 -10.87 28.42
N GLY A 178 23.94 -10.84 29.29
CA GLY A 178 23.36 -9.62 29.87
C GLY A 178 24.23 -8.90 30.93
N GLY A 179 25.48 -9.32 31.11
CA GLY A 179 26.38 -8.87 32.17
C GLY A 179 26.76 -10.01 33.12
N SER A 180 27.55 -9.72 34.16
CA SER A 180 28.00 -10.77 35.09
C SER A 180 26.83 -11.45 35.79
N ALA A 181 26.60 -12.73 35.50
CA ALA A 181 25.68 -13.59 36.24
C ALA A 181 26.28 -14.00 37.60
N THR A 182 25.51 -14.73 38.41
CA THR A 182 26.00 -15.44 39.61
C THR A 182 26.38 -16.88 39.22
N VAL A 183 27.36 -17.48 39.90
CA VAL A 183 27.95 -18.78 39.46
C VAL A 183 26.91 -19.90 39.57
N ASP A 184 25.97 -19.81 40.51
CA ASP A 184 24.90 -20.78 40.69
C ASP A 184 23.97 -20.97 39.46
N VAL A 185 23.84 -19.96 38.60
CA VAL A 185 23.08 -20.03 37.33
C VAL A 185 23.95 -20.17 36.08
N SER A 186 25.24 -20.51 36.23
CA SER A 186 26.14 -20.77 35.10
C SER A 186 25.85 -22.10 34.40
N VAL A 187 26.36 -22.27 33.18
CA VAL A 187 26.25 -23.51 32.39
C VAL A 187 26.89 -24.69 33.14
N GLU A 188 28.03 -24.46 33.77
CA GLU A 188 28.78 -25.45 34.56
C GLU A 188 27.99 -25.86 35.81
N CYS A 189 27.45 -24.88 36.55
CA CYS A 189 26.67 -25.17 37.76
C CYS A 189 25.36 -25.90 37.42
N ALA A 190 24.60 -25.41 36.45
CA ALA A 190 23.36 -26.06 36.01
C ALA A 190 23.62 -27.49 35.53
N GLY A 191 24.65 -27.72 34.69
CA GLY A 191 25.03 -29.06 34.23
C GLY A 191 25.58 -29.98 35.32
N MET A 192 26.08 -29.45 36.44
CA MET A 192 26.47 -30.21 37.63
C MET A 192 25.24 -30.58 38.47
N LEU A 193 24.34 -29.63 38.72
CA LEU A 193 23.10 -29.84 39.48
C LEU A 193 22.18 -30.86 38.80
N GLU A 194 22.07 -30.81 37.47
CA GLU A 194 21.41 -31.84 36.65
C GLU A 194 21.93 -33.25 36.96
N ARG A 195 23.24 -33.45 36.94
CA ARG A 195 23.90 -34.75 37.21
C ARG A 195 23.67 -35.22 38.64
N LEU A 196 23.75 -34.30 39.61
CA LEU A 196 23.44 -34.58 41.01
C LEU A 196 21.98 -35.03 41.20
N MET A 197 21.03 -34.37 40.52
CA MET A 197 19.62 -34.76 40.54
C MET A 197 19.38 -36.11 39.84
N LEU A 198 20.05 -36.40 38.72
CA LEU A 198 20.00 -37.73 38.09
C LEU A 198 20.59 -38.82 38.98
N ALA A 199 21.68 -38.55 39.70
CA ALA A 199 22.27 -39.49 40.65
C ALA A 199 21.28 -39.84 41.77
N GLN A 200 20.64 -38.83 42.37
CA GLN A 200 19.62 -39.01 43.41
C GLN A 200 18.35 -39.69 42.87
N ALA A 201 17.93 -39.41 41.64
CA ALA A 201 16.81 -40.10 40.99
C ALA A 201 17.12 -41.58 40.77
N GLN A 202 18.30 -41.91 40.21
CA GLN A 202 18.74 -43.28 40.00
C GLN A 202 18.94 -44.02 41.35
N GLU A 203 19.33 -43.32 42.41
CA GLU A 203 19.39 -43.86 43.78
C GLU A 203 17.99 -44.26 44.29
N CYS A 204 16.98 -43.42 44.13
CA CYS A 204 15.57 -43.78 44.42
C CYS A 204 15.08 -44.97 43.56
N VAL A 205 15.58 -45.12 42.34
CA VAL A 205 15.32 -46.31 41.49
C VAL A 205 16.05 -47.55 42.02
N PHE A 206 17.27 -47.42 42.53
CA PHE A 206 18.01 -48.51 43.18
C PHE A 206 17.28 -48.99 44.44
N GLU A 207 16.90 -48.08 45.35
CA GLU A 207 16.04 -48.36 46.51
C GLU A 207 14.78 -49.14 46.08
N THR A 208 14.13 -48.69 44.99
CA THR A 208 12.92 -49.34 44.43
C THR A 208 13.20 -50.74 43.88
N SER A 209 14.34 -50.97 43.24
CA SER A 209 14.67 -52.26 42.63
C SER A 209 15.05 -53.30 43.69
N ILE A 210 15.72 -52.87 44.76
CA ILE A 210 15.95 -53.67 45.97
C ILE A 210 14.62 -54.02 46.65
N ALA A 211 13.74 -53.03 46.87
CA ALA A 211 12.43 -53.24 47.50
C ALA A 211 11.48 -54.14 46.68
N LYS A 212 11.67 -54.24 45.36
CA LYS A 212 10.96 -55.16 44.46
C LYS A 212 11.52 -56.59 44.46
N GLY A 213 12.65 -56.85 45.11
CA GLY A 213 13.32 -58.16 45.03
C GLY A 213 13.96 -58.45 43.66
N SER A 214 14.47 -57.42 42.98
CA SER A 214 15.17 -57.60 41.69
C SER A 214 16.46 -58.40 41.90
N THR A 215 16.90 -59.16 40.87
CA THR A 215 18.11 -60.01 40.99
C THR A 215 19.37 -59.21 41.30
N PRO A 216 20.41 -59.83 41.93
CA PRO A 216 21.64 -59.11 42.28
C PRO A 216 22.31 -58.46 41.07
N GLY A 217 22.35 -59.12 39.92
CA GLY A 217 22.89 -58.56 38.67
C GLY A 217 22.15 -57.32 38.15
N VAL A 218 20.82 -57.28 38.24
CA VAL A 218 20.03 -56.09 37.90
C VAL A 218 20.33 -54.96 38.88
N CYS A 219 20.36 -55.27 40.18
CA CYS A 219 20.70 -54.29 41.22
C CYS A 219 22.10 -53.72 41.04
N SER A 220 23.07 -54.55 40.65
CA SER A 220 24.45 -54.13 40.35
C SER A 220 24.50 -53.10 39.21
N LYS A 221 23.85 -53.39 38.08
CA LYS A 221 23.83 -52.50 36.90
C LYS A 221 23.20 -51.13 37.20
N ILE A 222 22.12 -51.12 37.98
CA ILE A 222 21.44 -49.91 38.41
C ILE A 222 22.35 -49.11 39.37
N SER A 223 22.96 -49.79 40.34
CA SER A 223 23.87 -49.22 41.33
C SER A 223 25.12 -48.61 40.69
N ARG A 224 25.74 -49.30 39.71
CA ARG A 224 26.92 -48.75 39.01
C ARG A 224 26.59 -47.43 38.32
N GLN A 225 25.39 -47.29 37.76
CA GLN A 225 24.94 -46.03 37.16
C GLN A 225 24.71 -44.91 38.18
N VAL A 226 24.24 -45.23 39.40
CA VAL A 226 24.22 -44.24 40.51
C VAL A 226 25.63 -43.72 40.77
N GLY A 227 26.60 -44.64 40.86
CA GLY A 227 28.02 -44.32 41.00
C GLY A 227 28.52 -43.39 39.89
N ILE A 228 28.25 -43.72 38.62
CA ILE A 228 28.65 -42.92 37.45
C ILE A 228 28.08 -41.49 37.51
N TYR A 229 26.79 -41.31 37.82
CA TYR A 229 26.22 -39.95 37.89
C TYR A 229 26.83 -39.12 39.04
N TYR A 230 27.16 -39.73 40.19
CA TYR A 230 27.92 -39.07 41.24
C TYR A 230 29.40 -38.83 40.86
N GLU A 231 30.03 -39.69 40.04
CA GLU A 231 31.38 -39.47 39.49
C GLU A 231 31.41 -38.28 38.52
N GLU A 232 30.42 -38.16 37.62
CA GLU A 232 30.28 -37.00 36.73
C GLU A 232 30.02 -35.70 37.50
N ALA A 233 29.13 -35.74 38.51
CA ALA A 233 28.86 -34.59 39.37
C ALA A 233 30.12 -34.19 40.18
N LEU A 234 30.90 -35.16 40.65
CA LEU A 234 32.18 -34.91 41.33
C LEU A 234 33.21 -34.26 40.40
N ALA A 235 33.31 -34.74 39.15
CA ALA A 235 34.23 -34.19 38.17
C ALA A 235 33.93 -32.71 37.90
N ALA A 236 32.66 -32.35 37.72
CA ALA A 236 32.22 -30.96 37.58
C ALA A 236 32.47 -30.13 38.86
N LEU A 237 32.15 -30.65 40.05
CA LEU A 237 32.42 -29.98 41.34
C LEU A 237 33.92 -29.79 41.63
N SER A 238 34.81 -30.56 41.00
CA SER A 238 36.25 -30.54 41.28
C SER A 238 37.03 -29.51 40.46
N VAL A 239 36.42 -28.92 39.41
CA VAL A 239 37.05 -27.90 38.55
C VAL A 239 36.60 -26.47 38.91
N PRO A 240 37.41 -25.43 38.59
CA PRO A 240 36.95 -24.04 38.70
C PRO A 240 35.82 -23.75 37.69
N PRO A 241 34.87 -22.85 38.00
CA PRO A 241 34.76 -22.08 39.25
C PRO A 241 34.11 -22.86 40.42
N LEU A 242 33.49 -24.02 40.15
CA LEU A 242 32.64 -24.72 41.11
C LEU A 242 33.40 -25.17 42.37
N ASN A 243 34.67 -25.59 42.24
CA ASN A 243 35.50 -26.03 43.35
C ASN A 243 35.87 -24.93 44.39
N GLN A 244 35.62 -23.66 44.08
CA GLN A 244 35.74 -22.52 45.00
C GLN A 244 34.37 -21.99 45.45
N HIS A 245 33.33 -22.28 44.67
CA HIS A 245 31.95 -21.83 44.88
C HIS A 245 31.15 -22.76 45.79
N PHE A 246 31.34 -24.07 45.73
CA PHE A 246 30.68 -25.02 46.63
C PHE A 246 31.43 -25.18 47.96
N ASP A 247 30.74 -25.66 49.00
CA ASP A 247 31.38 -26.04 50.26
C ASP A 247 32.05 -27.42 50.14
N LYS A 248 33.15 -27.63 50.87
CA LYS A 248 33.90 -28.90 50.83
C LYS A 248 33.08 -30.10 51.34
N THR A 249 32.05 -29.87 52.16
CA THR A 249 31.08 -30.90 52.57
C THR A 249 30.27 -31.46 51.40
N TRP A 250 29.98 -30.67 50.36
CA TRP A 250 29.29 -31.14 49.15
C TRP A 250 30.19 -32.06 48.33
N ILE A 251 31.44 -31.65 48.11
CA ILE A 251 32.46 -32.48 47.44
C ILE A 251 32.62 -33.80 48.22
N ALA A 252 32.71 -33.75 49.56
CA ALA A 252 32.80 -34.93 50.41
C ALA A 252 31.58 -35.85 50.32
N HIS A 253 30.36 -35.29 50.28
CA HIS A 253 29.12 -36.06 50.13
C HIS A 253 29.08 -36.80 48.78
N VAL A 254 29.30 -36.08 47.67
CA VAL A 254 29.25 -36.62 46.30
C VAL A 254 30.36 -37.66 46.09
N GLN A 255 31.58 -37.38 46.55
CA GLN A 255 32.70 -38.32 46.50
C GLN A 255 32.43 -39.63 47.27
N LEU A 256 31.83 -39.53 48.46
CA LEU A 256 31.53 -40.71 49.27
C LEU A 256 30.33 -41.50 48.71
N LYS A 257 29.32 -40.82 48.12
CA LYS A 257 28.23 -41.44 47.37
C LYS A 257 28.71 -42.22 46.14
N ALA A 258 29.56 -41.62 45.31
CA ALA A 258 30.16 -42.29 44.15
C ALA A 258 30.83 -43.62 44.56
N SER A 259 31.66 -43.54 45.60
CA SER A 259 32.42 -44.68 46.15
C SER A 259 31.50 -45.75 46.76
N LEU A 260 30.46 -45.34 47.50
CA LEU A 260 29.44 -46.21 48.06
C LEU A 260 28.72 -47.02 46.96
N PHE A 261 28.27 -46.35 45.90
CA PHE A 261 27.50 -47.03 44.84
C PHE A 261 28.38 -47.86 43.90
N PHE A 262 29.66 -47.51 43.69
CA PHE A 262 30.61 -48.43 43.05
C PHE A 262 30.82 -49.70 43.89
N ALA A 263 31.03 -49.56 45.20
CA ALA A 263 31.21 -50.70 46.10
C ALA A 263 29.94 -51.56 46.25
N GLU A 264 28.76 -50.94 46.25
CA GLU A 264 27.46 -51.63 46.26
C GLU A 264 27.24 -52.39 44.94
N ALA A 265 27.65 -51.84 43.79
CA ALA A 265 27.62 -52.56 42.52
C ALA A 265 28.58 -53.77 42.52
N CYS A 266 29.79 -53.62 43.07
CA CYS A 266 30.71 -54.73 43.28
C CYS A 266 30.10 -55.82 44.18
N PHE A 267 29.49 -55.42 45.31
CA PHE A 267 28.81 -56.34 46.22
C PHE A 267 27.66 -57.10 45.53
N ARG A 268 26.75 -56.38 44.86
CA ARG A 268 25.62 -57.01 44.16
C ARG A 268 26.04 -57.94 43.03
N TYR A 269 27.13 -57.62 42.32
CA TYR A 269 27.67 -58.51 41.29
C TYR A 269 28.36 -59.74 41.88
N SER A 270 29.05 -59.60 43.02
CA SER A 270 29.66 -60.74 43.72
C SER A 270 28.64 -61.83 44.08
N LEU A 271 27.40 -61.45 44.43
CA LEU A 271 26.31 -62.40 44.68
C LEU A 271 25.89 -63.16 43.41
N GLU A 272 25.83 -62.50 42.24
CA GLU A 272 25.53 -63.13 40.96
C GLU A 272 26.66 -64.07 40.50
N LEU A 273 27.93 -63.69 40.72
CA LEU A 273 29.10 -64.54 40.43
C LEU A 273 29.13 -65.77 41.33
N HIS A 274 28.76 -65.62 42.61
CA HIS A 274 28.64 -66.71 43.57
C HIS A 274 27.56 -67.72 43.16
N GLU A 275 26.40 -67.25 42.68
CA GLU A 275 25.33 -68.10 42.12
C GLU A 275 25.75 -68.87 40.85
N LYS A 276 26.90 -68.55 40.24
CA LYS A 276 27.48 -69.18 39.05
C LYS A 276 28.79 -69.94 39.31
N GLU A 277 29.25 -69.99 40.55
CA GLU A 277 30.56 -70.57 40.94
C GLU A 277 31.80 -69.85 40.34
N GLU A 278 31.64 -68.59 39.92
CA GLU A 278 32.71 -67.72 39.36
C GLU A 278 33.55 -67.06 40.50
N ILE A 279 33.95 -67.88 41.49
CA ILE A 279 34.46 -67.44 42.80
C ILE A 279 35.77 -66.63 42.71
N ALA A 280 36.66 -66.92 41.75
CA ALA A 280 37.86 -66.10 41.54
C ALA A 280 37.50 -64.64 41.21
N GLU A 281 36.49 -64.42 40.37
CA GLU A 281 36.02 -63.07 40.09
C GLU A 281 35.23 -62.49 41.26
N GLU A 282 34.43 -63.28 41.99
CA GLU A 282 33.76 -62.85 43.24
C GLU A 282 34.77 -62.18 44.19
N ILE A 283 35.88 -62.87 44.48
CA ILE A 283 36.96 -62.39 45.35
C ILE A 283 37.58 -61.08 44.82
N ALA A 284 37.82 -60.99 43.50
CA ALA A 284 38.44 -59.82 42.88
C ALA A 284 37.51 -58.59 42.87
N ARG A 285 36.20 -58.79 42.65
CA ARG A 285 35.16 -57.74 42.74
C ARG A 285 35.00 -57.25 44.17
N LEU A 286 34.93 -58.15 45.15
CA LEU A 286 34.81 -57.81 46.57
C LEU A 286 36.01 -56.97 47.05
N LYS A 287 37.24 -57.38 46.70
CA LYS A 287 38.46 -56.60 46.99
C LYS A 287 38.43 -55.21 46.34
N SER A 288 37.95 -55.11 45.10
CA SER A 288 37.83 -53.83 44.38
C SER A 288 36.85 -52.88 45.08
N GLY A 289 35.71 -53.39 45.56
CA GLY A 289 34.74 -52.60 46.34
C GLY A 289 35.31 -52.11 47.68
N ILE A 290 36.06 -52.94 48.41
CA ILE A 290 36.68 -52.57 49.69
C ILE A 290 37.75 -51.49 49.51
N SER A 291 38.58 -51.56 48.46
CA SER A 291 39.56 -50.51 48.14
C SER A 291 38.87 -49.15 47.94
N ALA A 292 37.83 -49.12 47.10
CA ALA A 292 37.10 -47.89 46.78
C ALA A 292 36.48 -47.20 48.00
N LEU A 293 36.05 -47.95 49.02
CA LEU A 293 35.56 -47.39 50.29
C LEU A 293 36.72 -46.89 51.19
N SER A 294 37.77 -47.70 51.34
CA SER A 294 38.88 -47.40 52.25
C SER A 294 39.72 -46.21 51.79
N ASP A 295 39.98 -46.06 50.48
CA ASP A 295 40.64 -44.90 49.86
C ASP A 295 39.91 -43.55 50.10
N LYS A 296 38.62 -43.60 50.49
CA LYS A 296 37.72 -42.44 50.53
C LYS A 296 37.12 -42.18 51.91
N ARG A 297 37.40 -43.06 52.89
CA ARG A 297 36.92 -42.99 54.28
C ARG A 297 37.43 -41.77 55.06
N SER A 298 38.61 -41.23 54.71
CA SER A 298 39.25 -40.11 55.43
C SER A 298 38.77 -38.71 55.01
N THR A 299 37.63 -38.59 54.33
CA THR A 299 37.17 -37.32 53.74
C THR A 299 36.57 -36.39 54.80
N LYS A 300 37.38 -35.43 55.28
CA LYS A 300 37.00 -34.45 56.32
C LYS A 300 35.73 -33.68 55.93
N GLY A 301 34.69 -33.76 56.77
CA GLY A 301 33.39 -33.12 56.53
C GLY A 301 32.30 -34.04 55.97
N ALA A 302 32.57 -35.33 55.75
CA ALA A 302 31.54 -36.30 55.35
C ALA A 302 30.45 -36.49 56.44
N PRO A 303 29.15 -36.56 56.09
CA PRO A 303 28.07 -36.77 57.05
C PRO A 303 28.15 -38.13 57.76
N ALA A 304 27.93 -38.15 59.08
CA ALA A 304 28.02 -39.36 59.91
C ALA A 304 27.08 -40.50 59.44
N GLN A 305 25.88 -40.16 58.97
CA GLN A 305 24.91 -41.10 58.38
C GLN A 305 25.47 -41.85 57.16
N LEU A 306 26.27 -41.17 56.33
CA LEU A 306 26.87 -41.75 55.13
C LEU A 306 28.12 -42.58 55.46
N LEU A 307 28.88 -42.18 56.47
CA LEU A 307 30.00 -42.97 57.03
C LEU A 307 29.51 -44.28 57.70
N ASP A 308 28.35 -44.25 58.37
CA ASP A 308 27.68 -45.44 58.89
C ASP A 308 27.21 -46.39 57.76
N ALA A 309 26.58 -45.86 56.71
CA ALA A 309 26.19 -46.66 55.54
C ALA A 309 27.40 -47.32 54.86
N VAL A 310 28.50 -46.57 54.68
CA VAL A 310 29.78 -47.10 54.16
C VAL A 310 30.34 -48.19 55.07
N SER A 311 30.33 -48.00 56.38
CA SER A 311 30.84 -49.00 57.35
C SER A 311 30.03 -50.29 57.34
N LYS A 312 28.69 -50.20 57.17
CA LYS A 312 27.79 -51.36 57.03
C LYS A 312 28.01 -52.14 55.73
N LEU A 313 28.25 -51.44 54.62
CA LEU A 313 28.61 -52.06 53.35
C LEU A 313 30.01 -52.69 53.40
N GLU A 314 31.00 -52.00 53.96
CA GLU A 314 32.36 -52.51 54.16
C GLU A 314 32.37 -53.80 54.99
N ALA A 315 31.61 -53.86 56.10
CA ALA A 315 31.43 -55.09 56.88
C ALA A 315 30.76 -56.22 56.07
N SER A 316 29.79 -55.87 55.23
CA SER A 316 29.09 -56.85 54.35
C SER A 316 30.02 -57.39 53.26
N LEU A 317 30.83 -56.54 52.63
CA LEU A 317 31.85 -56.91 51.66
C LEU A 317 32.90 -57.85 52.27
N ASN A 318 33.48 -57.47 53.42
CA ASN A 318 34.50 -58.28 54.09
C ASN A 318 33.98 -59.67 54.48
N ARG A 319 32.76 -59.77 55.04
CA ARG A 319 32.16 -61.07 55.39
C ARG A 319 31.97 -62.00 54.19
N ASN A 320 31.60 -61.46 53.02
CA ASN A 320 31.48 -62.27 51.80
C ASN A 320 32.87 -62.60 51.21
N LEU A 321 33.86 -61.72 51.37
CA LEU A 321 35.24 -61.96 50.94
C LEU A 321 35.90 -63.08 51.73
N GLU A 322 35.74 -63.09 53.06
CA GLU A 322 36.21 -64.16 53.94
C GLU A 322 35.61 -65.52 53.58
N ARG A 323 34.30 -65.54 53.26
CA ARG A 323 33.59 -66.72 52.76
C ARG A 323 34.18 -67.20 51.43
N ALA A 324 34.18 -66.34 50.42
CA ALA A 324 34.60 -66.68 49.05
C ALA A 324 36.07 -67.13 49.00
N MET A 325 36.97 -66.46 49.74
CA MET A 325 38.35 -66.91 49.87
C MET A 325 38.46 -68.27 50.55
N LYS A 326 37.77 -68.49 51.68
CA LYS A 326 37.78 -69.78 52.40
C LYS A 326 37.23 -70.94 51.56
N GLU A 327 36.26 -70.68 50.67
CA GLU A 327 35.69 -71.66 49.75
C GLU A 327 36.62 -71.90 48.56
N ASN A 328 37.22 -70.85 47.99
CA ASN A 328 38.22 -70.98 46.94
C ASN A 328 39.46 -71.76 47.41
N ASP A 329 40.00 -71.42 48.58
CA ASP A 329 41.21 -72.04 49.15
C ASP A 329 40.99 -73.51 49.59
N ARG A 330 39.75 -74.02 49.55
CA ARG A 330 39.38 -75.37 50.01
C ARG A 330 38.63 -76.23 48.99
N VAL A 331 38.01 -75.63 47.98
CA VAL A 331 37.11 -76.32 47.03
C VAL A 331 37.47 -75.97 45.59
N TYR A 332 37.38 -74.70 45.22
CA TYR A 332 37.46 -74.29 43.82
C TYR A 332 38.90 -74.11 43.29
N LEU A 333 39.84 -73.73 44.17
CA LEU A 333 41.27 -73.51 43.90
C LEU A 333 41.57 -72.63 42.67
N GLN A 334 40.64 -71.71 42.32
CA GLN A 334 40.76 -70.83 41.17
C GLN A 334 41.79 -69.72 41.45
N ARG A 335 42.54 -69.34 40.41
CA ARG A 335 43.49 -68.22 40.50
C ARG A 335 42.74 -66.89 40.42
N VAL A 336 42.68 -66.16 41.54
CA VAL A 336 42.09 -64.82 41.61
C VAL A 336 42.77 -63.87 40.59
N PRO A 337 42.01 -63.24 39.67
CA PRO A 337 42.54 -62.29 38.70
C PRO A 337 42.92 -60.95 39.35
N GLN A 338 43.72 -60.15 38.65
CA GLN A 338 44.05 -58.79 39.09
C GLN A 338 42.89 -57.84 38.80
N ALA A 339 42.69 -56.81 39.65
CA ALA A 339 41.60 -55.84 39.47
C ALA A 339 41.65 -55.13 38.10
N SER A 340 42.86 -54.87 37.58
CA SER A 340 43.09 -54.29 36.24
C SER A 340 42.80 -55.22 35.06
N SER A 341 42.55 -56.51 35.31
CA SER A 341 42.16 -57.50 34.30
C SER A 341 40.66 -57.84 34.32
N LEU A 342 39.89 -57.21 35.20
CA LEU A 342 38.44 -57.38 35.26
C LEU A 342 37.74 -56.54 34.18
N ALA A 343 36.69 -57.10 33.57
CA ALA A 343 35.82 -56.32 32.69
C ALA A 343 35.14 -55.17 33.48
N PRO A 344 34.90 -53.99 32.88
CA PRO A 344 34.14 -52.93 33.53
C PRO A 344 32.75 -53.40 33.97
N LEU A 345 32.29 -52.96 35.15
CA LEU A 345 30.91 -53.25 35.59
C LEU A 345 29.92 -52.62 34.61
N SER A 346 29.02 -53.43 34.05
CA SER A 346 27.90 -52.98 33.25
C SER A 346 27.04 -52.00 34.05
N ALA A 347 26.59 -50.92 33.43
CA ALA A 347 25.72 -49.90 34.02
C ALA A 347 24.39 -49.82 33.25
N PHE A 348 23.32 -49.42 33.92
CA PHE A 348 22.00 -49.26 33.30
C PHE A 348 21.22 -48.10 33.91
N SER A 349 21.02 -47.01 33.15
CA SER A 349 20.17 -45.89 33.57
C SER A 349 18.70 -46.18 33.30
N MET A 350 17.88 -45.99 34.33
CA MET A 350 16.41 -45.92 34.21
C MET A 350 15.88 -44.49 34.35
N VAL A 351 16.77 -43.51 34.49
CA VAL A 351 16.44 -42.07 34.55
C VAL A 351 17.08 -41.32 33.38
N LYS A 352 16.44 -40.23 32.97
CA LYS A 352 16.92 -39.19 32.05
C LYS A 352 16.31 -37.86 32.52
N PRO A 353 16.88 -36.69 32.17
CA PRO A 353 16.21 -35.41 32.42
C PRO A 353 14.83 -35.39 31.78
N MET A 354 13.83 -34.83 32.47
CA MET A 354 12.51 -34.59 31.88
C MET A 354 12.62 -33.49 30.81
N SER A 355 12.00 -33.65 29.64
CA SER A 355 11.77 -32.50 28.75
C SER A 355 10.88 -31.50 29.48
N LEU A 356 11.29 -30.23 29.46
CA LEU A 356 10.53 -29.16 30.10
C LEU A 356 9.50 -28.52 29.16
N ASP A 357 9.52 -28.89 27.87
CA ASP A 357 8.92 -28.12 26.79
C ASP A 357 7.41 -27.90 26.99
N GLU A 358 6.66 -28.95 27.34
CA GLU A 358 5.22 -28.84 27.65
C GLU A 358 4.92 -28.09 28.96
N LEU A 359 5.85 -28.11 29.92
CA LEU A 359 5.67 -27.50 31.25
C LEU A 359 5.87 -25.98 31.19
N VAL A 360 6.84 -25.50 30.41
CA VAL A 360 7.13 -24.07 30.23
C VAL A 360 6.55 -23.48 28.94
N ASP A 361 5.82 -24.27 28.14
CA ASP A 361 5.09 -23.79 26.97
C ASP A 361 4.13 -22.63 27.31
N ALA A 362 4.46 -21.45 26.82
CA ALA A 362 3.68 -20.23 26.98
C ALA A 362 2.72 -19.95 25.81
N SER A 363 2.74 -20.76 24.73
CA SER A 363 1.95 -20.51 23.50
C SER A 363 0.43 -20.58 23.70
N LYS A 364 0.00 -21.23 24.77
CA LYS A 364 -1.40 -21.40 25.18
C LYS A 364 -1.89 -20.29 26.11
N GLU A 365 -0.97 -19.50 26.68
CA GLU A 365 -1.27 -18.41 27.61
C GLU A 365 -1.68 -17.15 26.82
N LYS A 366 -2.63 -16.35 27.34
CA LYS A 366 -3.32 -15.29 26.56
C LYS A 366 -3.06 -13.87 27.05
N MET A 367 -1.89 -13.61 27.64
CA MET A 367 -1.51 -12.26 28.10
C MET A 367 -0.95 -11.42 26.95
N PHE A 368 -1.13 -10.10 27.01
CA PHE A 368 -0.51 -9.11 26.12
C PHE A 368 -0.79 -9.31 24.62
N LEU A 369 -1.95 -9.89 24.26
CA LEU A 369 -2.29 -10.24 22.88
C LEU A 369 -2.41 -9.04 21.92
N SER A 370 -2.74 -7.85 22.42
CA SER A 370 -2.80 -6.61 21.63
C SER A 370 -1.45 -5.91 21.48
N LEU A 371 -0.42 -6.31 22.24
CA LEU A 371 0.94 -5.82 22.03
C LEU A 371 1.59 -6.63 20.91
N ILE A 372 1.87 -5.96 19.80
CA ILE A 372 2.48 -6.58 18.62
C ILE A 372 4.00 -6.43 18.74
N PRO A 373 4.79 -7.52 18.70
CA PRO A 373 6.24 -7.43 18.69
C PRO A 373 6.75 -6.57 17.54
N ASP A 374 7.76 -5.75 17.80
CA ASP A 374 8.43 -4.91 16.81
C ASP A 374 8.93 -5.74 15.60
N SER A 375 9.36 -6.98 15.85
CA SER A 375 9.73 -7.97 14.84
C SER A 375 8.53 -8.43 14.00
N SER A 376 7.37 -8.69 14.62
CA SER A 376 6.13 -9.06 13.92
C SER A 376 5.58 -7.89 13.09
N THR A 377 5.67 -6.65 13.57
CA THR A 377 5.30 -5.45 12.80
C THR A 377 6.19 -5.30 11.56
N LYS A 378 7.51 -5.38 11.73
CA LYS A 378 8.49 -5.29 10.61
C LYS A 378 8.32 -6.45 9.61
N ALA A 379 8.03 -7.66 10.10
CA ALA A 379 7.72 -8.81 9.26
C ALA A 379 6.39 -8.64 8.49
N LEU A 380 5.35 -8.08 9.12
CA LEU A 380 4.08 -7.79 8.46
C LEU A 380 4.25 -6.75 7.36
N SER A 381 4.97 -5.65 7.61
CA SER A 381 5.25 -4.63 6.58
C SER A 381 5.97 -5.21 5.36
N ARG A 382 7.01 -6.03 5.57
CA ARG A 382 7.73 -6.71 4.48
C ARG A 382 6.82 -7.70 3.72
N TYR A 383 5.93 -8.40 4.42
CA TYR A 383 4.96 -9.28 3.76
C TYR A 383 3.95 -8.50 2.91
N THR A 384 3.42 -7.38 3.42
CA THR A 384 2.53 -6.50 2.65
C THR A 384 3.21 -5.95 1.40
N GLU A 385 4.49 -5.58 1.49
CA GLU A 385 5.32 -5.17 0.34
C GLU A 385 5.43 -6.30 -0.72
N MET A 386 5.70 -7.54 -0.30
CA MET A 386 5.75 -8.69 -1.21
C MET A 386 4.39 -9.00 -1.86
N VAL A 387 3.28 -8.85 -1.14
CA VAL A 387 1.92 -9.00 -1.70
C VAL A 387 1.60 -7.87 -2.69
N ASP A 388 2.01 -6.64 -2.39
CA ASP A 388 1.80 -5.50 -3.29
C ASP A 388 2.67 -5.56 -4.55
N ASP A 389 3.87 -6.14 -4.49
CA ASP A 389 4.66 -6.47 -5.68
C ASP A 389 3.95 -7.48 -6.59
N VAL A 390 3.37 -8.54 -6.02
CA VAL A 390 2.57 -9.51 -6.79
C VAL A 390 1.37 -8.83 -7.44
N ILE A 391 0.57 -8.09 -6.68
CA ILE A 391 -0.66 -7.46 -7.17
C ILE A 391 -0.35 -6.40 -8.24
N ARG A 392 0.68 -5.56 -8.02
CA ARG A 392 1.18 -4.59 -9.01
C ARG A 392 1.58 -5.30 -10.32
N THR A 393 2.41 -6.33 -10.22
CA THR A 393 2.91 -7.08 -11.38
C THR A 393 1.77 -7.69 -12.21
N GLN A 394 0.72 -8.19 -11.56
CA GLN A 394 -0.42 -8.78 -12.27
C GLN A 394 -1.39 -7.72 -12.83
N ALA A 395 -1.61 -6.61 -12.12
CA ALA A 395 -2.40 -5.48 -12.63
C ALA A 395 -1.74 -4.83 -13.86
N GLU A 396 -0.41 -4.67 -13.85
CA GLU A 396 0.35 -4.19 -15.00
C GLU A 396 0.20 -5.11 -16.22
N LYS A 397 0.22 -6.44 -16.04
CA LYS A 397 -0.05 -7.40 -17.14
C LYS A 397 -1.49 -7.28 -17.68
N LEU A 398 -2.49 -7.14 -16.81
CA LEU A 398 -3.89 -6.97 -17.23
C LEU A 398 -4.07 -5.69 -18.04
N GLN A 399 -3.45 -4.58 -17.61
CA GLN A 399 -3.44 -3.32 -18.33
C GLN A 399 -2.71 -3.43 -19.68
N GLN A 400 -1.52 -4.03 -19.71
CA GLN A 400 -0.75 -4.28 -20.94
C GLN A 400 -1.54 -5.17 -21.93
N GLY A 401 -2.25 -6.18 -21.43
CA GLY A 401 -3.16 -7.01 -22.23
C GLY A 401 -4.25 -6.19 -22.92
N SER A 402 -4.96 -5.36 -22.15
CA SER A 402 -6.05 -4.53 -22.70
C SER A 402 -5.55 -3.46 -23.66
N GLU A 403 -4.41 -2.83 -23.40
CA GLU A 403 -3.79 -1.87 -24.32
C GLU A 403 -3.29 -2.55 -25.60
N LEU A 404 -2.69 -3.74 -25.51
CA LEU A 404 -2.30 -4.52 -26.69
C LEU A 404 -3.50 -4.87 -27.58
N ALA A 405 -4.63 -5.29 -27.00
CA ALA A 405 -5.84 -5.53 -27.77
C ALA A 405 -6.35 -4.24 -28.45
N ARG A 406 -6.40 -3.12 -27.72
CA ARG A 406 -6.82 -1.82 -28.25
C ARG A 406 -5.94 -1.34 -29.41
N VAL A 407 -4.62 -1.53 -29.31
CA VAL A 407 -3.66 -1.21 -30.38
C VAL A 407 -3.90 -2.12 -31.60
N ARG A 408 -3.98 -3.44 -31.41
CA ARG A 408 -4.19 -4.39 -32.53
C ARG A 408 -5.53 -4.19 -33.25
N LEU A 409 -6.61 -3.93 -32.52
CA LEU A 409 -7.91 -3.62 -33.13
C LEU A 409 -7.84 -2.34 -33.97
N LYS A 410 -7.13 -1.30 -33.48
CA LYS A 410 -6.91 -0.07 -34.25
C LYS A 410 -6.02 -0.29 -35.47
N GLU A 411 -4.97 -1.12 -35.39
CA GLU A 411 -4.15 -1.51 -36.55
C GLU A 411 -4.96 -2.23 -37.65
N MET A 412 -6.08 -2.86 -37.27
CA MET A 412 -6.99 -3.57 -38.17
C MET A 412 -8.19 -2.73 -38.68
N ASP A 413 -8.34 -1.48 -38.23
CA ASP A 413 -9.55 -0.65 -38.38
C ASP A 413 -10.84 -1.36 -37.91
N LEU A 414 -10.78 -2.01 -36.75
CA LEU A 414 -11.91 -2.70 -36.10
C LEU A 414 -12.31 -2.01 -34.78
N PRO A 415 -13.61 -1.80 -34.52
CA PRO A 415 -14.77 -2.32 -35.26
C PRO A 415 -15.25 -1.45 -36.44
N GLU A 416 -14.61 -0.32 -36.74
CA GLU A 416 -15.10 0.70 -37.69
C GLU A 416 -15.38 0.17 -39.10
N SER A 417 -14.57 -0.74 -39.61
CA SER A 417 -14.74 -1.38 -40.93
C SER A 417 -15.95 -2.31 -41.00
N LEU A 418 -16.31 -2.99 -39.90
CA LEU A 418 -17.55 -3.78 -39.82
C LEU A 418 -18.80 -2.88 -39.72
N LEU A 419 -18.71 -1.77 -38.98
CA LEU A 419 -19.79 -0.78 -38.90
C LEU A 419 -20.03 -0.10 -40.25
N ALA A 420 -18.98 0.13 -41.05
CA ALA A 420 -19.10 0.65 -42.40
C ALA A 420 -19.87 -0.29 -43.35
N LEU A 421 -19.72 -1.62 -43.21
CA LEU A 421 -20.51 -2.60 -43.97
C LEU A 421 -22.00 -2.60 -43.56
N GLU A 422 -22.30 -2.31 -42.30
CA GLU A 422 -23.68 -2.16 -41.81
C GLU A 422 -24.33 -0.81 -42.21
N GLY A 423 -23.64 0.02 -42.99
CA GLY A 423 -24.09 1.35 -43.40
C GLY A 423 -23.86 2.45 -42.35
N ASN A 424 -23.29 2.12 -41.19
CA ASN A 424 -23.00 3.04 -40.09
C ASN A 424 -21.68 3.80 -40.34
N VAL A 425 -21.58 4.50 -41.47
CA VAL A 425 -20.40 5.28 -41.86
C VAL A 425 -20.44 6.67 -41.22
N THR A 426 -19.64 6.89 -40.17
CA THR A 426 -19.52 8.18 -39.48
C THR A 426 -18.48 9.11 -40.11
N LEU A 427 -18.60 10.41 -39.84
CA LEU A 427 -17.55 11.41 -40.08
C LEU A 427 -16.56 11.48 -38.89
N PRO A 428 -15.30 11.94 -39.11
CA PRO A 428 -14.41 12.33 -38.02
C PRO A 428 -15.00 13.52 -37.25
N GLU A 429 -14.88 13.54 -35.92
CA GLU A 429 -15.59 14.52 -35.08
C GLU A 429 -15.32 15.98 -35.51
N ASN A 430 -14.06 16.35 -35.76
CA ASN A 430 -13.69 17.69 -36.24
C ASN A 430 -14.43 18.09 -37.53
N LEU A 431 -14.61 17.15 -38.46
CA LEU A 431 -15.27 17.39 -39.75
C LEU A 431 -16.80 17.44 -39.58
N LYS A 432 -17.33 16.67 -38.62
CA LYS A 432 -18.74 16.70 -38.23
C LYS A 432 -19.12 18.02 -37.56
N GLU A 433 -18.33 18.50 -36.59
CA GLU A 433 -18.47 19.84 -35.99
C GLU A 433 -18.43 20.94 -37.06
N ASP A 434 -17.50 20.83 -38.01
CA ASP A 434 -17.36 21.78 -39.11
C ASP A 434 -18.57 21.79 -40.07
N VAL A 435 -19.19 20.64 -40.35
CA VAL A 435 -20.45 20.54 -41.14
C VAL A 435 -21.64 21.07 -40.35
N GLU A 436 -21.81 20.69 -39.09
CA GLU A 436 -22.89 21.16 -38.22
C GLU A 436 -22.87 22.70 -38.12
N ALA A 437 -21.69 23.31 -38.01
CA ALA A 437 -21.51 24.76 -38.03
C ALA A 437 -21.97 25.41 -39.36
N VAL A 438 -21.71 24.77 -40.51
CA VAL A 438 -22.19 25.26 -41.82
C VAL A 438 -23.73 25.14 -41.91
N GLN A 439 -24.30 24.02 -41.48
CA GLN A 439 -25.75 23.79 -41.47
C GLN A 439 -26.48 24.82 -40.58
N ILE A 440 -25.98 25.08 -39.37
CA ILE A 440 -26.49 26.11 -38.45
C ILE A 440 -26.46 27.50 -39.10
N SER A 441 -25.46 27.79 -39.93
CA SER A 441 -25.33 29.07 -40.66
C SER A 441 -26.18 29.18 -41.94
N GLY A 442 -27.07 28.21 -42.19
CA GLY A 442 -28.03 28.20 -43.30
C GLY A 442 -27.57 27.44 -44.54
N GLY A 443 -26.38 26.83 -44.52
CA GLY A 443 -25.83 26.06 -45.64
C GLY A 443 -25.59 26.86 -46.92
N PRO A 444 -25.16 26.20 -48.02
CA PRO A 444 -24.96 26.81 -49.34
C PRO A 444 -26.19 27.56 -49.85
N ALA A 445 -27.39 26.97 -49.70
CA ALA A 445 -28.66 27.58 -50.10
C ALA A 445 -28.95 28.93 -49.38
N GLY A 446 -28.50 29.11 -48.13
CA GLY A 446 -28.66 30.36 -47.39
C GLY A 446 -27.91 31.56 -47.97
N LEU A 447 -26.86 31.33 -48.77
CA LEU A 447 -26.02 32.39 -49.32
C LEU A 447 -26.79 33.31 -50.30
N GLU A 448 -27.73 32.79 -51.09
CA GLU A 448 -28.54 33.63 -52.00
C GLU A 448 -29.47 34.57 -51.21
N GLY A 449 -29.95 34.13 -50.04
CA GLY A 449 -30.75 34.98 -49.14
C GLY A 449 -29.96 36.15 -48.57
N GLU A 450 -28.68 35.95 -48.23
CA GLU A 450 -27.80 37.00 -47.72
C GLU A 450 -27.23 37.89 -48.85
N LEU A 451 -26.99 37.35 -50.05
CA LEU A 451 -26.74 38.13 -51.26
C LEU A 451 -27.94 39.04 -51.59
N GLN A 452 -29.16 38.56 -51.40
CA GLN A 452 -30.34 39.39 -51.59
C GLN A 452 -30.43 40.53 -50.56
N GLN A 453 -30.12 40.26 -49.28
CA GLN A 453 -29.99 41.32 -48.26
C GLN A 453 -28.90 42.35 -48.63
N LEU A 454 -27.76 41.91 -49.19
CA LEU A 454 -26.69 42.77 -49.67
C LEU A 454 -27.17 43.69 -50.81
N ARG A 455 -27.90 43.15 -51.79
CA ARG A 455 -28.53 43.90 -52.89
C ARG A 455 -29.56 44.90 -52.37
N ASP A 456 -30.40 44.53 -51.41
CA ASP A 456 -31.42 45.40 -50.82
C ASP A 456 -30.80 46.54 -49.99
N LEU A 457 -29.80 46.26 -49.16
CA LEU A 457 -29.05 47.29 -48.41
C LEU A 457 -28.34 48.27 -49.34
N ARG A 458 -27.73 47.79 -50.43
CA ARG A 458 -27.13 48.63 -51.46
C ARG A 458 -28.16 49.55 -52.12
N ARG A 459 -29.35 49.03 -52.46
CA ARG A 459 -30.45 49.83 -53.03
C ARG A 459 -30.89 50.92 -52.06
N VAL A 460 -31.17 50.57 -50.80
CA VAL A 460 -31.60 51.53 -49.76
C VAL A 460 -30.54 52.62 -49.53
N ASN A 461 -29.26 52.27 -49.48
CA ASN A 461 -28.18 53.26 -49.38
C ASN A 461 -28.15 54.22 -50.59
N HIS A 462 -28.35 53.70 -51.80
CA HIS A 462 -28.35 54.53 -53.01
C HIS A 462 -29.58 55.46 -53.07
N GLU A 463 -30.77 54.95 -52.78
CA GLU A 463 -32.01 55.74 -52.67
C GLU A 463 -31.87 56.84 -51.61
N LEU A 464 -31.31 56.53 -50.43
CA LEU A 464 -31.06 57.48 -49.36
C LEU A 464 -30.08 58.58 -49.76
N LEU A 465 -29.04 58.25 -50.53
CA LEU A 465 -28.07 59.20 -51.04
C LEU A 465 -28.69 60.14 -52.08
N VAL A 466 -29.44 59.59 -53.06
CA VAL A 466 -30.13 60.39 -54.08
C VAL A 466 -31.13 61.37 -53.44
N GLN A 467 -31.96 60.90 -52.50
CA GLN A 467 -32.87 61.77 -51.74
C GLN A 467 -32.13 62.90 -51.00
N THR A 468 -30.89 62.66 -50.56
CA THR A 468 -30.09 63.66 -49.83
C THR A 468 -29.51 64.71 -50.78
N GLU A 469 -29.11 64.31 -51.99
CA GLU A 469 -28.72 65.24 -53.05
C GLU A 469 -29.91 66.06 -53.55
N GLU A 470 -31.09 65.44 -53.74
CA GLU A 470 -32.33 66.11 -54.13
C GLU A 470 -32.75 67.20 -53.13
N LEU A 471 -32.62 66.97 -51.82
CA LEU A 471 -32.90 67.98 -50.79
C LEU A 471 -32.03 69.24 -50.95
N LEU A 472 -30.73 69.07 -51.23
CA LEU A 472 -29.83 70.20 -51.47
C LEU A 472 -30.07 70.88 -52.82
N GLN A 473 -30.38 70.10 -53.87
CA GLN A 473 -30.74 70.63 -55.18
C GLN A 473 -32.01 71.47 -55.13
N LYS A 474 -33.03 71.03 -54.38
CA LYS A 474 -34.29 71.75 -54.22
C LYS A 474 -34.10 73.12 -53.55
N GLU A 475 -33.38 73.20 -52.43
CA GLU A 475 -33.13 74.50 -51.78
C GLU A 475 -32.27 75.43 -52.66
N ALA A 476 -31.32 74.87 -53.42
CA ALA A 476 -30.53 75.65 -54.39
C ALA A 476 -31.38 76.18 -55.56
N GLN A 477 -32.36 75.40 -56.03
CA GLN A 477 -33.33 75.86 -57.03
C GLN A 477 -34.26 76.95 -56.45
N GLU A 478 -34.77 76.77 -55.24
CA GLU A 478 -35.63 77.75 -54.54
C GLU A 478 -34.88 79.07 -54.27
N ASP A 479 -33.62 79.03 -53.79
CA ASP A 479 -32.79 80.23 -53.65
C ASP A 479 -32.54 80.92 -54.99
N SER A 480 -32.31 80.17 -56.06
CA SER A 480 -32.13 80.73 -57.41
C SER A 480 -33.41 81.36 -57.96
N GLN A 481 -34.58 80.79 -57.68
CA GLN A 481 -35.88 81.36 -58.05
C GLN A 481 -36.15 82.66 -57.30
N PHE A 482 -36.03 82.67 -55.97
CA PHE A 482 -36.28 83.89 -55.18
C PHE A 482 -35.24 84.99 -55.46
N ARG A 483 -33.98 84.64 -55.72
CA ARG A 483 -32.96 85.59 -56.19
C ARG A 483 -33.30 86.22 -57.54
N SER A 484 -33.97 85.47 -58.42
CA SER A 484 -34.46 85.98 -59.70
C SER A 484 -35.72 86.85 -59.56
N GLN A 485 -36.59 86.54 -58.60
CA GLN A 485 -37.84 87.28 -58.34
C GLN A 485 -37.62 88.61 -57.59
N PHE A 486 -36.79 88.60 -56.55
CA PHE A 486 -36.55 89.77 -55.69
C PHE A 486 -35.27 90.56 -56.02
N GLY A 487 -34.43 90.04 -56.92
CA GLY A 487 -33.26 90.73 -57.46
C GLY A 487 -32.29 91.24 -56.38
N THR A 488 -31.96 92.53 -56.43
CA THR A 488 -31.00 93.17 -55.50
C THR A 488 -31.47 93.21 -54.04
N ARG A 489 -32.74 92.89 -53.75
CA ARG A 489 -33.25 92.78 -52.37
C ARG A 489 -32.98 91.39 -51.75
N TRP A 490 -32.61 90.38 -52.53
CA TRP A 490 -32.35 89.03 -52.05
C TRP A 490 -30.90 88.86 -51.56
N THR A 491 -30.60 89.45 -50.40
CA THR A 491 -29.24 89.63 -49.88
C THR A 491 -28.58 88.39 -49.27
N ARG A 492 -29.32 87.28 -49.08
CA ARG A 492 -28.78 86.04 -48.48
C ARG A 492 -27.69 85.41 -49.35
N PRO A 493 -26.66 84.74 -48.78
CA PRO A 493 -25.64 84.03 -49.55
C PRO A 493 -26.23 82.94 -50.45
N GLN A 494 -25.59 82.70 -51.60
CA GLN A 494 -26.03 81.71 -52.59
C GLN A 494 -25.79 80.28 -52.10
N SER A 495 -26.78 79.39 -52.23
CA SER A 495 -26.74 78.03 -51.69
C SER A 495 -25.49 77.23 -52.09
N SER A 496 -25.05 77.33 -53.35
CA SER A 496 -23.85 76.67 -53.89
C SER A 496 -22.55 77.01 -53.15
N THR A 497 -22.47 78.19 -52.52
CA THR A 497 -21.30 78.59 -51.71
C THR A 497 -21.28 77.93 -50.33
N LEU A 498 -22.44 77.48 -49.84
CA LEU A 498 -22.61 76.88 -48.52
C LEU A 498 -22.69 75.35 -48.57
N THR A 499 -23.31 74.78 -49.61
CA THR A 499 -23.52 73.32 -49.73
C THR A 499 -22.30 72.54 -50.17
N LYS A 500 -21.22 73.20 -50.64
CA LYS A 500 -20.05 72.53 -51.24
C LYS A 500 -19.50 71.37 -50.39
N ASN A 501 -19.31 71.56 -49.08
CA ASN A 501 -18.72 70.51 -48.23
C ASN A 501 -19.65 69.29 -48.04
N LEU A 502 -20.97 69.49 -48.13
CA LEU A 502 -21.96 68.40 -48.11
C LEU A 502 -21.96 67.65 -49.44
N LEU A 503 -21.89 68.37 -50.57
CA LEU A 503 -21.76 67.77 -51.90
C LEU A 503 -20.44 67.00 -52.06
N ASP A 504 -19.32 67.53 -51.54
CA ASP A 504 -18.02 66.85 -51.52
C ASP A 504 -18.04 65.56 -50.66
N ARG A 505 -18.97 65.45 -49.69
CA ARG A 505 -19.22 64.22 -48.90
C ARG A 505 -20.12 63.22 -49.64
N LEU A 506 -21.22 63.70 -50.24
CA LEU A 506 -22.15 62.85 -50.99
C LEU A 506 -21.47 62.19 -52.19
N ASN A 507 -20.66 62.93 -52.95
CA ASN A 507 -19.83 62.38 -54.03
C ASN A 507 -18.87 61.27 -53.57
N ARG A 508 -18.33 61.35 -52.35
CA ARG A 508 -17.48 60.27 -51.78
C ARG A 508 -18.30 59.03 -51.43
N PHE A 509 -19.49 59.20 -50.85
CA PHE A 509 -20.38 58.06 -50.59
C PHE A 509 -20.87 57.41 -51.91
N ALA A 510 -21.14 58.19 -52.95
CA ALA A 510 -21.47 57.67 -54.28
C ALA A 510 -20.31 56.85 -54.90
N ALA A 511 -19.07 57.32 -54.76
CA ALA A 511 -17.87 56.57 -55.18
C ALA A 511 -17.71 55.27 -54.37
N ASN A 512 -17.90 55.31 -53.05
CA ASN A 512 -17.85 54.14 -52.18
C ASN A 512 -18.94 53.10 -52.54
N LEU A 513 -20.17 53.54 -52.83
CA LEU A 513 -21.26 52.65 -53.29
C LEU A 513 -20.94 51.96 -54.62
N LYS A 514 -20.25 52.66 -55.54
CA LYS A 514 -19.78 52.05 -56.77
C LYS A 514 -18.72 50.97 -56.51
N GLN A 515 -17.70 51.28 -55.70
CA GLN A 515 -16.61 50.35 -55.37
C GLN A 515 -17.10 49.11 -54.61
N ALA A 516 -18.00 49.30 -53.63
CA ALA A 516 -18.65 48.20 -52.94
C ALA A 516 -19.48 47.35 -53.92
N GLY A 517 -20.19 48.01 -54.84
CA GLY A 517 -20.96 47.34 -55.87
C GLY A 517 -20.16 46.50 -56.87
N GLU A 518 -18.89 46.82 -57.08
CA GLU A 518 -17.93 45.98 -57.83
C GLU A 518 -17.40 44.80 -56.99
N SER A 519 -17.51 44.89 -55.66
CA SER A 519 -17.19 43.79 -54.72
C SER A 519 -18.34 42.80 -54.58
N ASP A 520 -19.59 43.26 -54.42
CA ASP A 520 -20.77 42.38 -54.43
C ASP A 520 -20.74 41.48 -55.67
N ALA A 521 -20.48 42.10 -56.85
CA ALA A 521 -20.40 41.41 -58.12
C ALA A 521 -19.23 40.41 -58.23
N ARG A 522 -18.22 40.46 -57.35
CA ARG A 522 -17.18 39.41 -57.22
C ARG A 522 -17.66 38.27 -56.31
N ILE A 523 -18.35 38.60 -55.22
CA ILE A 523 -18.92 37.62 -54.28
C ILE A 523 -20.00 36.78 -54.97
N GLU A 524 -20.93 37.42 -55.71
CA GLU A 524 -21.96 36.73 -56.51
C GLU A 524 -21.36 35.75 -57.53
N ARG A 525 -20.23 36.12 -58.17
CA ARG A 525 -19.48 35.20 -59.05
C ARG A 525 -18.85 34.06 -58.27
N SER A 526 -18.19 34.34 -57.13
CA SER A 526 -17.59 33.30 -56.29
C SER A 526 -18.62 32.25 -55.82
N VAL A 527 -19.83 32.68 -55.43
CA VAL A 527 -20.95 31.78 -55.11
C VAL A 527 -21.30 30.89 -56.29
N LYS A 528 -21.50 31.49 -57.48
CA LYS A 528 -21.89 30.77 -58.69
C LYS A 528 -20.81 29.78 -59.16
N ASP A 529 -19.56 30.20 -59.19
CA ASP A 529 -18.43 29.43 -59.73
C ASP A 529 -18.07 28.23 -58.84
N HIS A 530 -18.39 28.27 -57.54
CA HIS A 530 -18.12 27.19 -56.58
C HIS A 530 -19.38 26.42 -56.13
N SER A 531 -20.54 26.71 -56.70
CA SER A 531 -21.83 26.08 -56.33
C SER A 531 -21.78 24.55 -56.43
N SER A 532 -21.12 23.99 -57.45
CA SER A 532 -20.96 22.54 -57.66
C SER A 532 -19.94 21.86 -56.72
N LEU A 533 -19.09 22.64 -56.04
CA LEU A 533 -18.25 22.13 -54.94
C LEU A 533 -19.03 22.17 -53.63
N MET A 534 -19.76 23.26 -53.37
CA MET A 534 -20.52 23.44 -52.14
C MET A 534 -21.75 22.52 -52.03
N SER A 535 -22.31 22.05 -53.15
CA SER A 535 -23.51 21.20 -53.16
C SER A 535 -23.37 19.85 -52.46
N ILE A 536 -22.14 19.41 -52.12
CA ILE A 536 -21.92 18.25 -51.24
C ILE A 536 -22.42 18.50 -49.80
N LEU A 537 -22.48 19.77 -49.37
CA LEU A 537 -22.93 20.18 -48.03
C LEU A 537 -24.44 20.34 -47.93
N ASP A 538 -25.17 20.30 -49.06
CA ASP A 538 -26.63 20.29 -49.07
C ASP A 538 -27.20 18.87 -48.76
N CYS A 539 -26.35 17.83 -48.77
CA CYS A 539 -26.74 16.47 -48.40
C CYS A 539 -27.12 16.35 -46.91
N HIS A 540 -28.33 15.84 -46.65
CA HIS A 540 -28.86 15.61 -45.30
C HIS A 540 -29.46 14.19 -45.19
N PRO A 541 -28.91 13.30 -44.35
CA PRO A 541 -27.65 13.45 -43.60
C PRO A 541 -26.43 13.59 -44.52
N ILE A 542 -25.37 14.24 -44.05
CA ILE A 542 -24.14 14.46 -44.83
C ILE A 542 -23.40 13.14 -45.07
N GLU A 543 -23.57 12.16 -44.19
CA GLU A 543 -23.14 10.78 -44.32
C GLU A 543 -23.62 10.12 -45.63
N ALA A 544 -24.75 10.58 -46.21
CA ALA A 544 -25.25 10.08 -47.49
C ALA A 544 -24.40 10.50 -48.71
N ALA A 545 -23.46 11.45 -48.55
CA ALA A 545 -22.47 11.80 -49.57
C ALA A 545 -21.20 10.91 -49.52
N LEU A 546 -21.03 10.11 -48.46
CA LEU A 546 -19.90 9.20 -48.32
C LEU A 546 -20.10 7.95 -49.20
N PRO A 547 -19.02 7.35 -49.74
CA PRO A 547 -19.13 6.05 -50.38
C PRO A 547 -19.59 4.99 -49.37
N SER A 548 -20.47 4.08 -49.79
CA SER A 548 -20.90 2.93 -49.00
C SER A 548 -20.03 1.70 -49.27
N LEU A 549 -19.78 0.90 -48.25
CA LEU A 549 -19.09 -0.39 -48.39
C LEU A 549 -20.11 -1.44 -48.86
N ALA A 550 -20.30 -1.56 -50.17
CA ALA A 550 -21.25 -2.49 -50.76
C ALA A 550 -20.74 -3.94 -50.73
N LYS A 551 -21.65 -4.92 -50.66
CA LYS A 551 -21.32 -6.32 -50.97
C LYS A 551 -20.85 -6.43 -52.44
N PRO A 552 -19.89 -7.32 -52.76
CA PRO A 552 -19.44 -7.53 -54.14
C PRO A 552 -20.60 -7.89 -55.08
N ILE A 553 -20.67 -7.22 -56.24
CA ILE A 553 -21.80 -7.31 -57.19
C ILE A 553 -21.93 -8.72 -57.82
N MET A 554 -20.90 -9.56 -57.74
CA MET A 554 -20.89 -10.92 -58.28
C MET A 554 -20.36 -11.93 -57.26
N SER A 555 -21.19 -12.26 -56.28
CA SER A 555 -20.98 -13.37 -55.34
C SER A 555 -22.33 -13.94 -54.90
N LEU A 556 -22.41 -15.27 -54.77
CA LEU A 556 -23.62 -15.99 -54.36
C LEU A 556 -23.33 -16.97 -53.20
N ASP A 557 -22.12 -16.94 -52.65
CA ASP A 557 -21.64 -17.93 -51.71
C ASP A 557 -21.89 -17.50 -50.26
N ALA A 558 -22.44 -18.42 -49.45
CA ALA A 558 -22.68 -18.24 -48.02
C ALA A 558 -21.39 -18.04 -47.17
N ASN A 559 -20.22 -18.01 -47.82
CA ASN A 559 -18.91 -17.81 -47.21
C ASN A 559 -18.70 -16.36 -46.71
N GLU A 560 -19.31 -15.36 -47.35
CA GLU A 560 -19.12 -13.94 -46.97
C GLU A 560 -19.75 -13.62 -45.62
N ASP A 561 -21.04 -13.97 -45.44
CA ASP A 561 -21.74 -13.78 -44.17
C ASP A 561 -21.16 -14.67 -43.06
N ALA A 562 -20.54 -15.80 -43.42
CA ALA A 562 -19.77 -16.62 -42.48
C ALA A 562 -18.47 -15.92 -42.02
N ILE A 563 -17.70 -15.28 -42.90
CA ILE A 563 -16.49 -14.52 -42.53
C ILE A 563 -16.85 -13.32 -41.65
N VAL A 564 -17.88 -12.55 -42.02
CA VAL A 564 -18.39 -11.43 -41.22
C VAL A 564 -18.94 -11.90 -39.87
N GLY A 565 -19.65 -13.03 -39.83
CA GLY A 565 -20.13 -13.66 -38.60
C GLY A 565 -19.00 -14.13 -37.68
N ASN A 566 -17.99 -14.80 -38.24
CA ASN A 566 -16.81 -15.28 -37.52
C ASN A 566 -16.01 -14.12 -36.93
N LEU A 567 -15.78 -13.04 -37.68
CA LEU A 567 -15.06 -11.86 -37.19
C LEU A 567 -15.84 -11.17 -36.05
N LYS A 568 -17.16 -11.01 -36.18
CA LYS A 568 -18.03 -10.50 -35.10
C LYS A 568 -18.04 -11.42 -33.87
N GLN A 569 -17.98 -12.74 -34.05
CA GLN A 569 -17.89 -13.70 -32.95
C GLN A 569 -16.56 -13.59 -32.21
N SER A 570 -15.43 -13.53 -32.93
CA SER A 570 -14.11 -13.36 -32.32
C SER A 570 -13.96 -12.02 -31.58
N LEU A 571 -14.58 -10.94 -32.08
CA LEU A 571 -14.62 -9.66 -31.37
C LEU A 571 -15.41 -9.74 -30.04
N ARG A 572 -16.57 -10.41 -30.01
CA ARG A 572 -17.31 -10.65 -28.74
C ARG A 572 -16.54 -11.53 -27.77
N GLN A 573 -15.79 -12.51 -28.25
CA GLN A 573 -14.90 -13.31 -27.41
C GLN A 573 -13.79 -12.45 -26.80
N LEU A 574 -13.24 -11.48 -27.54
CA LEU A 574 -12.23 -10.56 -27.04
C LEU A 574 -12.81 -9.56 -26.02
N GLU A 575 -14.05 -9.10 -26.24
CA GLU A 575 -14.80 -8.29 -25.25
C GLU A 575 -15.04 -9.08 -23.95
N THR A 576 -15.38 -10.37 -24.05
CA THR A 576 -15.55 -11.27 -22.89
C THR A 576 -14.24 -11.42 -22.12
N LEU A 577 -13.13 -11.72 -22.80
CA LEU A 577 -11.79 -11.77 -22.18
C LEU A 577 -11.38 -10.43 -21.56
N GLY A 578 -11.87 -9.29 -22.08
CA GLY A 578 -11.68 -7.97 -21.49
C GLY A 578 -12.48 -7.77 -20.20
N ALA A 579 -13.75 -8.19 -20.18
CA ALA A 579 -14.62 -8.11 -19.00
C ALA A 579 -14.12 -8.99 -17.83
N GLU A 580 -13.58 -10.17 -18.13
CA GLU A 580 -12.93 -11.05 -17.14
C GLU A 580 -11.82 -10.34 -16.33
N ARG A 581 -11.10 -9.39 -16.95
CA ARG A 581 -9.97 -8.70 -16.29
C ARG A 581 -10.38 -7.86 -15.10
N ALA A 582 -11.55 -7.21 -15.17
CA ALA A 582 -12.08 -6.45 -14.04
C ALA A 582 -12.37 -7.39 -12.85
N GLY A 583 -12.93 -8.58 -13.13
CA GLY A 583 -13.13 -9.62 -12.12
C GLY A 583 -11.81 -10.13 -11.51
N LEU A 584 -10.81 -10.42 -12.34
CA LEU A 584 -9.48 -10.87 -11.88
C LEU A 584 -8.78 -9.81 -11.01
N GLU A 585 -8.85 -8.53 -11.40
CA GLU A 585 -8.27 -7.41 -10.64
C GLU A 585 -8.98 -7.19 -9.30
N ASP A 586 -10.32 -7.29 -9.27
CA ASP A 586 -11.11 -7.15 -8.04
C ASP A 586 -10.94 -8.35 -7.10
N MET A 587 -10.74 -9.57 -7.63
CA MET A 587 -10.37 -10.73 -6.81
C MET A 587 -9.00 -10.55 -6.15
N LEU A 588 -7.99 -9.99 -6.83
CA LEU A 588 -6.69 -9.69 -6.22
C LEU A 588 -6.83 -8.69 -5.05
N LYS A 589 -7.60 -7.61 -5.24
CA LYS A 589 -7.90 -6.61 -4.19
C LYS A 589 -8.62 -7.24 -3.00
N GLU A 590 -9.62 -8.09 -3.27
CA GLU A 590 -10.41 -8.76 -2.23
C GLU A 590 -9.59 -9.80 -1.45
N MET A 591 -8.68 -10.51 -2.12
CA MET A 591 -7.73 -11.39 -1.44
C MET A 591 -6.80 -10.60 -0.51
N LYS A 592 -6.21 -9.48 -0.98
CA LYS A 592 -5.41 -8.59 -0.10
C LYS A 592 -6.23 -8.11 1.10
N ARG A 593 -7.48 -7.69 0.91
CA ARG A 593 -8.35 -7.18 1.99
C ARG A 593 -8.63 -8.23 3.07
N LYS A 594 -8.60 -9.52 2.71
CA LYS A 594 -8.81 -10.66 3.62
C LYS A 594 -7.51 -11.26 4.18
N ASP A 595 -6.35 -10.76 3.76
CA ASP A 595 -5.06 -11.37 4.09
C ASP A 595 -4.43 -10.81 5.36
N ASP A 596 -4.85 -11.34 6.51
CA ASP A 596 -4.19 -11.10 7.80
C ASP A 596 -3.29 -12.29 8.19
N ILE A 597 -1.98 -12.09 8.11
CA ILE A 597 -0.98 -13.03 8.63
C ILE A 597 -0.45 -12.67 10.03
N LEU A 598 -0.88 -11.57 10.64
CA LEU A 598 -0.38 -11.11 11.94
C LEU A 598 -0.54 -12.17 13.04
N PRO A 599 -1.67 -12.93 13.17
CA PRO A 599 -1.77 -14.02 14.14
C PRO A 599 -0.73 -15.13 13.93
N LYS A 600 -0.31 -15.36 12.67
CA LYS A 600 0.72 -16.34 12.29
C LYS A 600 2.12 -15.82 12.62
N LEU A 601 2.35 -14.52 12.45
CA LEU A 601 3.59 -13.83 12.84
C LEU A 601 3.77 -13.68 14.36
N MET A 602 2.68 -13.60 15.12
CA MET A 602 2.72 -13.56 16.60
C MET A 602 2.96 -14.93 17.23
N THR A 603 2.82 -16.03 16.47
CA THR A 603 2.95 -17.42 16.94
C THR A 603 4.17 -18.14 16.35
N SER A 604 4.72 -17.68 15.22
CA SER A 604 5.97 -18.22 14.66
C SER A 604 7.19 -17.79 15.48
N THR A 605 7.94 -18.78 15.99
CA THR A 605 9.24 -18.62 16.67
C THR A 605 10.44 -18.89 15.76
N GLY A 606 10.21 -19.12 14.46
CA GLY A 606 11.22 -19.48 13.47
C GLY A 606 11.38 -18.46 12.33
N SER A 607 12.07 -18.86 11.26
CA SER A 607 12.26 -18.02 10.07
C SER A 607 10.93 -17.65 9.42
N TYR A 608 10.69 -16.35 9.21
CA TYR A 608 9.49 -15.87 8.54
C TYR A 608 9.45 -16.17 7.03
N GLU A 609 10.60 -16.49 6.40
CA GLU A 609 10.70 -16.74 4.95
C GLU A 609 9.77 -17.86 4.47
N ASP A 610 9.70 -18.98 5.19
CA ASP A 610 8.90 -20.14 4.76
C ASP A 610 7.41 -19.96 5.08
N LEU A 611 7.08 -19.11 6.07
CA LEU A 611 5.72 -18.61 6.27
C LEU A 611 5.32 -17.68 5.11
N PHE A 612 6.16 -16.72 4.74
CA PHE A 612 5.90 -15.80 3.63
C PHE A 612 5.68 -16.54 2.31
N LYS A 613 6.54 -17.50 1.94
CA LYS A 613 6.36 -18.32 0.73
C LYS A 613 5.01 -19.05 0.73
N LYS A 614 4.69 -19.72 1.85
CA LYS A 614 3.44 -20.49 1.98
C LYS A 614 2.20 -19.60 1.92
N GLU A 615 2.28 -18.40 2.50
CA GLU A 615 1.18 -17.46 2.51
C GLU A 615 1.03 -16.72 1.17
N ILE A 616 2.11 -16.40 0.46
CA ILE A 616 2.05 -15.79 -0.89
C ILE A 616 1.48 -16.78 -1.91
N ALA A 617 1.77 -18.07 -1.80
CA ALA A 617 1.33 -19.10 -2.76
C ALA A 617 -0.20 -19.21 -2.96
N LYS A 618 -1.03 -18.59 -2.09
CA LYS A 618 -2.48 -18.48 -2.33
C LYS A 618 -2.83 -17.59 -3.53
N TYR A 619 -1.96 -16.66 -3.90
CA TYR A 619 -2.15 -15.79 -5.07
C TYR A 619 -1.83 -16.49 -6.40
N ASP A 620 -1.12 -17.62 -6.37
CA ASP A 620 -0.61 -18.31 -7.56
C ASP A 620 -1.74 -18.71 -8.54
N ASN A 621 -2.88 -19.20 -8.03
CA ASN A 621 -4.03 -19.57 -8.87
C ASN A 621 -4.55 -18.38 -9.71
N ILE A 622 -4.69 -17.19 -9.12
CA ILE A 622 -5.11 -16.00 -9.88
C ILE A 622 -3.99 -15.53 -10.82
N CYS A 623 -2.72 -15.71 -10.43
CA CYS A 623 -1.59 -15.45 -11.32
C CYS A 623 -1.59 -16.36 -12.57
N GLU A 624 -2.04 -17.61 -12.43
CA GLU A 624 -2.25 -18.55 -13.53
C GLU A 624 -3.47 -18.19 -14.38
N GLU A 625 -4.63 -17.86 -13.77
CA GLU A 625 -5.84 -17.40 -14.49
C GLU A 625 -5.58 -16.14 -15.33
N ILE A 626 -4.85 -15.16 -14.78
CA ILE A 626 -4.42 -13.95 -15.49
C ILE A 626 -3.49 -14.32 -16.66
N SER A 627 -2.55 -15.23 -16.44
CA SER A 627 -1.63 -15.68 -17.50
C SER A 627 -2.38 -16.42 -18.63
N HIS A 628 -3.41 -17.21 -18.30
CA HIS A 628 -4.29 -17.87 -19.24
C HIS A 628 -5.13 -16.87 -20.05
N ASN A 629 -5.74 -15.87 -19.41
CA ASN A 629 -6.52 -14.82 -20.11
C ASN A 629 -5.65 -14.03 -21.12
N ILE A 630 -4.40 -13.71 -20.76
CA ILE A 630 -3.44 -13.06 -21.67
C ILE A 630 -3.03 -13.99 -22.82
N GLN A 631 -2.81 -15.28 -22.56
CA GLN A 631 -2.49 -16.27 -23.60
C GLN A 631 -3.66 -16.48 -24.57
N ALA A 632 -4.88 -16.59 -24.05
CA ALA A 632 -6.10 -16.72 -24.83
C ALA A 632 -6.32 -15.50 -25.74
N GLN A 633 -6.10 -14.28 -25.22
CA GLN A 633 -6.12 -13.08 -26.04
C GLN A 633 -5.08 -13.15 -27.17
N GLY A 634 -3.84 -13.58 -26.88
CA GLY A 634 -2.78 -13.67 -27.88
C GLY A 634 -3.16 -14.58 -29.06
N GLN A 635 -3.81 -15.70 -28.78
CA GLN A 635 -4.34 -16.61 -29.80
C GLN A 635 -5.52 -15.99 -30.57
N LEU A 636 -6.46 -15.38 -29.85
CA LEU A 636 -7.66 -14.78 -30.45
C LEU A 636 -7.33 -13.58 -31.34
N LEU A 637 -6.35 -12.74 -30.99
CA LEU A 637 -5.90 -11.62 -31.83
C LEU A 637 -5.28 -12.10 -33.16
N MET A 638 -4.58 -13.24 -33.17
CA MET A 638 -4.10 -13.85 -34.43
C MET A 638 -5.26 -14.37 -35.28
N GLN A 639 -6.31 -14.92 -34.67
CA GLN A 639 -7.52 -15.33 -35.40
C GLN A 639 -8.30 -14.13 -35.96
N ILE A 640 -8.44 -13.04 -35.18
CA ILE A 640 -9.07 -11.79 -35.62
C ILE A 640 -8.30 -11.21 -36.80
N GLN A 641 -6.96 -11.18 -36.78
CA GLN A 641 -6.15 -10.76 -37.92
C GLN A 641 -6.44 -11.60 -39.17
N ALA A 642 -6.38 -12.93 -39.06
CA ALA A 642 -6.62 -13.82 -40.21
C ALA A 642 -8.04 -13.69 -40.80
N HIS A 643 -9.05 -13.45 -39.96
CA HIS A 643 -10.41 -13.14 -40.40
C HIS A 643 -10.50 -11.74 -41.03
N ASN A 644 -9.79 -10.74 -40.49
CA ASN A 644 -9.78 -9.36 -40.99
C ASN A 644 -9.04 -9.23 -42.33
N ASP A 645 -7.97 -9.99 -42.54
CA ASP A 645 -7.24 -10.01 -43.82
C ASP A 645 -8.14 -10.57 -44.94
N GLN A 646 -8.91 -11.63 -44.66
CA GLN A 646 -9.90 -12.20 -45.58
C GLN A 646 -11.05 -11.22 -45.84
N PHE A 647 -11.56 -10.57 -44.78
CA PHE A 647 -12.59 -9.53 -44.88
C PHE A 647 -12.11 -8.35 -45.75
N SER A 648 -10.88 -7.88 -45.53
CA SER A 648 -10.29 -6.77 -46.27
C SER A 648 -10.16 -7.07 -47.77
N ALA A 649 -9.73 -8.28 -48.11
CA ALA A 649 -9.58 -8.73 -49.50
C ALA A 649 -10.92 -8.91 -50.23
N ILE A 650 -11.95 -9.47 -49.57
CA ILE A 650 -13.26 -9.72 -50.20
C ILE A 650 -14.04 -8.42 -50.42
N PHE A 651 -14.06 -7.54 -49.42
CA PHE A 651 -14.81 -6.28 -49.47
C PHE A 651 -14.00 -5.11 -50.06
N ASN A 652 -12.77 -5.37 -50.55
CA ASN A 652 -11.84 -4.41 -51.14
C ASN A 652 -11.72 -3.11 -50.30
N LEU A 653 -11.33 -3.31 -49.03
CA LEU A 653 -11.32 -2.24 -48.03
C LEU A 653 -10.31 -1.12 -48.32
N GLU A 654 -9.29 -1.37 -49.15
CA GLU A 654 -8.33 -0.33 -49.56
C GLU A 654 -8.96 0.69 -50.51
N ASP A 655 -9.66 0.25 -51.56
CA ASP A 655 -10.38 1.14 -52.48
C ASP A 655 -11.51 1.90 -51.77
N PHE A 656 -12.19 1.27 -50.80
CA PHE A 656 -13.16 1.94 -49.94
C PHE A 656 -12.52 3.04 -49.08
N LYS A 657 -11.39 2.75 -48.40
CA LYS A 657 -10.66 3.74 -47.59
C LYS A 657 -10.20 4.92 -48.44
N ALA A 658 -9.59 4.66 -49.61
CA ALA A 658 -9.14 5.70 -50.54
C ALA A 658 -10.30 6.57 -51.05
N SER A 659 -11.45 5.96 -51.36
CA SER A 659 -12.66 6.67 -51.77
C SER A 659 -13.26 7.52 -50.65
N ARG A 660 -13.26 7.02 -49.41
CA ARG A 660 -13.74 7.72 -48.21
C ARG A 660 -12.87 8.92 -47.85
N GLU A 661 -11.55 8.76 -47.88
CA GLU A 661 -10.58 9.85 -47.66
C GLU A 661 -10.70 10.95 -48.73
N LYS A 662 -10.90 10.55 -50.00
CA LYS A 662 -11.16 11.50 -51.09
C LYS A 662 -12.44 12.30 -50.86
N CYS A 663 -13.51 11.66 -50.37
CA CYS A 663 -14.76 12.35 -50.04
C CYS A 663 -14.58 13.34 -48.88
N TYR A 664 -13.89 12.96 -47.81
CA TYR A 664 -13.58 13.89 -46.70
C TYR A 664 -12.82 15.13 -47.18
N LYS A 665 -11.81 14.99 -48.04
CA LYS A 665 -11.09 16.14 -48.63
C LYS A 665 -11.97 17.03 -49.52
N GLN A 666 -13.02 16.48 -50.14
CA GLN A 666 -14.01 17.27 -50.88
C GLN A 666 -14.95 18.05 -49.95
N ILE A 667 -15.38 17.44 -48.84
CA ILE A 667 -16.19 18.09 -47.80
C ILE A 667 -15.37 19.22 -47.12
N GLU A 668 -14.12 18.97 -46.73
CA GLU A 668 -13.19 19.98 -46.18
C GLU A 668 -13.03 21.18 -47.12
N ALA A 669 -12.77 20.93 -48.41
CA ALA A 669 -12.61 21.98 -49.42
C ALA A 669 -13.90 22.80 -49.64
N ALA A 670 -15.07 22.14 -49.60
CA ALA A 670 -16.36 22.81 -49.69
C ALA A 670 -16.63 23.71 -48.47
N ILE A 671 -16.33 23.23 -47.25
CA ILE A 671 -16.51 24.00 -46.01
C ILE A 671 -15.58 25.21 -45.97
N ALA A 672 -14.31 25.05 -46.37
CA ALA A 672 -13.37 26.15 -46.45
C ALA A 672 -13.85 27.24 -47.42
N LYS A 673 -14.34 26.84 -48.61
CA LYS A 673 -14.87 27.79 -49.61
C LYS A 673 -16.17 28.45 -49.17
N TYR A 674 -17.06 27.71 -48.50
CA TYR A 674 -18.27 28.25 -47.90
C TYR A 674 -17.95 29.34 -46.88
N ARG A 675 -17.02 29.07 -45.95
CA ARG A 675 -16.60 30.00 -44.89
C ARG A 675 -16.01 31.29 -45.48
N GLU A 676 -15.13 31.19 -46.46
CA GLU A 676 -14.56 32.35 -47.19
C GLU A 676 -15.67 33.23 -47.77
N ILE A 677 -16.65 32.65 -48.46
CA ILE A 677 -17.76 33.38 -49.07
C ILE A 677 -18.66 34.00 -48.00
N LYS A 678 -19.00 33.25 -46.96
CA LYS A 678 -19.82 33.70 -45.82
C LYS A 678 -19.19 34.90 -45.11
N GLU A 679 -17.87 34.89 -44.93
CA GLU A 679 -17.12 36.01 -44.34
C GLU A 679 -17.19 37.26 -45.22
N ASN A 680 -16.92 37.14 -46.53
CA ASN A 680 -17.01 38.24 -47.50
C ASN A 680 -18.42 38.88 -47.54
N ILE A 681 -19.49 38.07 -47.50
CA ILE A 681 -20.87 38.58 -47.44
C ILE A 681 -21.09 39.36 -46.13
N ASN A 682 -20.66 38.81 -44.99
CA ASN A 682 -20.78 39.47 -43.69
C ASN A 682 -20.01 40.79 -43.60
N GLU A 683 -18.84 40.92 -44.24
CA GLU A 683 -18.15 42.20 -44.36
C GLU A 683 -18.94 43.20 -45.21
N GLY A 684 -19.49 42.77 -46.34
CA GLY A 684 -20.36 43.59 -47.19
C GLY A 684 -21.59 44.12 -46.46
N LEU A 685 -22.30 43.26 -45.72
CA LEU A 685 -23.46 43.65 -44.91
C LEU A 685 -23.08 44.69 -43.83
N LYS A 686 -21.99 44.46 -43.08
CA LYS A 686 -21.47 45.42 -42.09
C LYS A 686 -21.09 46.76 -42.72
N PHE A 687 -20.47 46.74 -43.91
CA PHE A 687 -20.12 47.94 -44.66
C PHE A 687 -21.36 48.76 -45.03
N TYR A 688 -22.40 48.14 -45.62
CA TYR A 688 -23.59 48.86 -46.05
C TYR A 688 -24.42 49.41 -44.87
N VAL A 689 -24.46 48.73 -43.72
CA VAL A 689 -25.09 49.28 -42.50
C VAL A 689 -24.32 50.51 -42.00
N THR A 690 -22.98 50.40 -41.90
CA THR A 690 -22.11 51.52 -41.47
C THR A 690 -22.22 52.72 -42.42
N LEU A 691 -22.33 52.46 -43.72
CA LEU A 691 -22.53 53.49 -44.74
C LEU A 691 -23.93 54.12 -44.66
N GLN A 692 -24.95 53.35 -44.32
CA GLN A 692 -26.33 53.85 -44.17
C GLN A 692 -26.43 54.83 -43.00
N ASP A 693 -25.78 54.54 -41.87
CA ASP A 693 -25.67 55.49 -40.74
C ASP A 693 -24.91 56.76 -41.14
N ALA A 694 -23.81 56.63 -41.88
CA ALA A 694 -23.00 57.76 -42.33
C ALA A 694 -23.75 58.67 -43.32
N ILE A 695 -24.50 58.09 -44.26
CA ILE A 695 -25.37 58.84 -45.19
C ILE A 695 -26.54 59.46 -44.41
N THR A 696 -27.16 58.74 -43.46
CA THR A 696 -28.25 59.27 -42.63
C THR A 696 -27.81 60.49 -41.80
N ASN A 697 -26.60 60.45 -41.25
CA ASN A 697 -26.02 61.59 -40.52
C ASN A 697 -25.81 62.82 -41.43
N VAL A 698 -25.32 62.61 -42.66
CA VAL A 698 -25.23 63.70 -43.65
C VAL A 698 -26.61 64.15 -44.14
N LYS A 699 -27.60 63.26 -44.26
CA LYS A 699 -28.99 63.61 -44.57
C LYS A 699 -29.61 64.50 -43.50
N GLN A 700 -29.32 64.26 -42.22
CA GLN A 700 -29.72 65.16 -41.14
C GLN A 700 -29.04 66.54 -41.29
N GLN A 701 -27.72 66.59 -41.48
CA GLN A 701 -27.00 67.86 -41.71
C GLN A 701 -27.55 68.64 -42.92
N CYS A 702 -27.92 67.96 -44.01
CA CYS A 702 -28.57 68.57 -45.17
C CYS A 702 -29.98 69.06 -44.83
N SER A 703 -30.75 68.32 -44.04
CA SER A 703 -32.10 68.69 -43.62
C SER A 703 -32.11 69.89 -42.67
N ASP A 704 -31.17 69.93 -41.71
CA ASP A 704 -30.98 71.05 -40.79
C ASP A 704 -30.54 72.32 -41.53
N PHE A 705 -29.65 72.16 -42.53
CA PHE A 705 -29.28 73.23 -43.46
C PHE A 705 -30.51 73.75 -44.22
N VAL A 706 -31.26 72.88 -44.90
CA VAL A 706 -32.45 73.27 -45.66
C VAL A 706 -33.53 73.89 -44.76
N MET A 707 -33.72 73.41 -43.53
CA MET A 707 -34.66 74.01 -42.57
C MET A 707 -34.21 75.41 -42.12
N THR A 708 -32.92 75.58 -41.78
CA THR A 708 -32.32 76.89 -41.45
C THR A 708 -32.48 77.87 -42.63
N ARG A 709 -32.24 77.38 -43.85
CA ARG A 709 -32.43 78.14 -45.08
C ARG A 709 -33.91 78.51 -45.29
N ASN A 710 -34.85 77.63 -44.98
CA ASN A 710 -36.30 77.89 -45.07
C ASN A 710 -36.85 78.83 -43.98
N ILE A 711 -36.15 78.97 -42.84
CA ILE A 711 -36.42 80.03 -41.86
C ILE A 711 -35.92 81.37 -42.44
N GLN A 712 -34.64 81.46 -42.82
CA GLN A 712 -34.06 82.66 -43.45
C GLN A 712 -34.83 83.12 -44.71
N CYS A 713 -35.39 82.19 -45.48
CA CYS A 713 -36.20 82.48 -46.65
C CYS A 713 -37.50 83.20 -46.27
N ARG A 714 -38.21 82.72 -45.25
CA ARG A 714 -39.44 83.34 -44.75
C ARG A 714 -39.18 84.68 -44.08
N GLU A 715 -38.14 84.79 -43.25
CA GLU A 715 -37.72 86.05 -42.63
C GLU A 715 -37.40 87.11 -43.69
N MET A 716 -36.62 86.76 -44.72
CA MET A 716 -36.29 87.66 -45.83
C MET A 716 -37.52 88.04 -46.67
N ILE A 717 -38.47 87.12 -46.88
CA ILE A 717 -39.74 87.43 -47.55
C ILE A 717 -40.58 88.39 -46.69
N GLU A 718 -40.68 88.17 -45.38
CA GLU A 718 -41.37 89.09 -44.46
C GLU A 718 -40.73 90.47 -44.43
N ASP A 719 -39.40 90.58 -44.37
CA ASP A 719 -38.71 91.89 -44.38
C ASP A 719 -38.86 92.62 -45.71
N VAL A 720 -38.80 91.89 -46.84
CA VAL A 720 -39.10 92.47 -48.17
C VAL A 720 -40.56 92.92 -48.25
N GLN A 721 -41.51 92.17 -47.68
CA GLN A 721 -42.92 92.58 -47.60
C GLN A 721 -43.14 93.77 -46.66
N ARG A 722 -42.45 93.84 -45.50
CA ARG A 722 -42.51 94.99 -44.58
C ARG A 722 -41.96 96.27 -45.22
N GLN A 723 -40.89 96.17 -46.03
CA GLN A 723 -40.39 97.27 -46.86
C GLN A 723 -41.38 97.73 -47.96
N ILE A 724 -42.34 96.89 -48.34
CA ILE A 724 -43.39 97.23 -49.31
C ILE A 724 -44.62 97.81 -48.59
N SER A 725 -45.02 97.23 -47.46
CA SER A 725 -46.21 97.64 -46.69
C SER A 725 -46.01 98.90 -45.84
N GLY A 726 -44.77 99.23 -45.44
CA GLY A 726 -44.45 100.42 -44.63
C GLY A 726 -44.58 101.78 -45.33
N LEU A 727 -45.28 101.85 -46.48
CA LEU A 727 -45.39 103.03 -47.34
C LEU A 727 -46.82 103.59 -47.44
N SER A 728 -47.71 103.24 -46.52
CA SER A 728 -49.13 103.66 -46.55
C SER A 728 -49.58 104.28 -45.23
N PHE A 729 -50.18 105.49 -45.30
CA PHE A 729 -50.68 106.36 -44.21
C PHE A 729 -49.62 106.79 -43.19
N GLN A 730 -49.17 108.05 -43.18
CA GLN A 730 -50.01 109.22 -42.85
C GLN A 730 -49.60 110.54 -43.56
N ASP A 731 -50.45 111.56 -43.40
CA ASP A 731 -50.46 112.80 -44.21
C ASP A 731 -49.74 114.00 -43.55
N ARG A 732 -49.64 115.10 -44.30
CA ARG A 732 -48.87 116.33 -44.08
C ARG A 732 -49.10 117.02 -42.72
N THR A 733 -48.01 117.51 -42.13
CA THR A 733 -47.89 118.91 -41.68
C THR A 733 -46.42 119.32 -41.54
N SER A 734 -46.14 120.63 -41.44
CA SER A 734 -44.78 121.19 -41.58
C SER A 734 -44.21 121.81 -40.29
N SER A 735 -42.88 121.68 -40.16
CA SER A 735 -41.93 122.65 -39.57
C SER A 735 -41.92 122.98 -38.06
N ASN A 736 -40.68 122.96 -37.52
CA ASN A 736 -40.10 123.80 -36.45
C ASN A 736 -40.76 123.74 -35.05
N GLN A 737 -40.13 123.13 -34.03
CA GLN A 737 -38.91 123.55 -33.30
C GLN A 737 -38.48 122.39 -32.37
N SER A 738 -37.35 122.31 -31.65
CA SER A 738 -36.00 122.88 -31.62
C SER A 738 -35.44 122.55 -30.20
N TYR A 739 -34.19 122.09 -30.13
CA TYR A 739 -33.25 121.96 -28.97
C TYR A 739 -33.41 122.94 -27.78
N PRO A 740 -32.85 122.67 -26.56
CA PRO A 740 -31.60 121.94 -26.21
C PRO A 740 -31.78 120.77 -25.18
N SER A 741 -30.84 119.85 -24.89
CA SER A 741 -29.36 119.81 -24.70
C SER A 741 -28.85 120.23 -23.31
N VAL A 742 -28.15 119.30 -22.63
CA VAL A 742 -27.09 119.38 -21.56
C VAL A 742 -27.11 118.03 -20.81
N GLY A 743 -26.02 117.31 -20.52
CA GLY A 743 -24.62 117.42 -20.98
C GLY A 743 -23.63 116.69 -20.02
N GLN A 744 -22.47 116.22 -20.54
CA GLN A 744 -21.27 115.76 -19.77
C GLN A 744 -21.45 114.51 -18.85
N ASN A 745 -20.47 113.72 -18.41
CA ASN A 745 -19.04 113.42 -18.71
C ASN A 745 -18.72 112.04 -18.01
N HIS A 746 -17.63 111.28 -18.21
CA HIS A 746 -16.40 111.32 -19.03
C HIS A 746 -15.83 109.88 -19.22
N PRO A 747 -14.84 109.63 -20.12
CA PRO A 747 -14.09 108.36 -20.28
C PRO A 747 -12.76 108.40 -19.45
N PRO A 748 -11.68 107.59 -19.65
CA PRO A 748 -11.38 106.44 -20.56
C PRO A 748 -10.76 105.20 -19.81
N PRO A 749 -9.64 104.53 -20.22
CA PRO A 749 -9.48 103.51 -21.28
C PRO A 749 -8.83 102.14 -20.91
N ARG A 750 -9.03 101.13 -21.79
CA ARG A 750 -8.07 100.07 -22.25
C ARG A 750 -7.54 98.96 -21.29
N THR A 751 -6.91 97.96 -21.94
CA THR A 751 -5.89 96.95 -21.53
C THR A 751 -6.25 95.62 -20.84
N MET A 752 -5.95 94.53 -21.57
CA MET A 752 -5.18 93.31 -21.23
C MET A 752 -5.30 92.58 -19.87
N SER A 753 -5.57 91.26 -19.98
CA SER A 753 -5.03 90.18 -19.12
C SER A 753 -5.50 90.16 -17.63
N PRO A 754 -5.04 89.21 -16.78
CA PRO A 754 -5.53 87.83 -16.81
C PRO A 754 -5.96 87.26 -15.43
N GLN A 755 -6.48 86.02 -15.45
CA GLN A 755 -6.47 85.04 -14.34
C GLN A 755 -7.37 85.20 -13.09
N GLN A 756 -7.77 84.02 -12.57
CA GLN A 756 -7.91 83.61 -11.16
C GLN A 756 -9.10 84.07 -10.26
N THR A 757 -9.78 83.02 -9.74
CA THR A 757 -10.24 82.82 -8.33
C THR A 757 -11.46 83.61 -7.79
N ASP A 758 -12.20 83.13 -6.78
CA ASP A 758 -11.92 82.00 -5.87
C ASP A 758 -13.11 81.05 -5.50
N ASN A 759 -12.73 79.98 -4.79
CA ASN A 759 -13.44 78.82 -4.19
C ASN A 759 -14.90 78.97 -3.67
N GLY A 760 -15.63 77.85 -3.49
CA GLY A 760 -15.32 76.46 -3.89
C GLY A 760 -15.82 75.32 -2.98
N ASN A 761 -15.56 74.08 -3.42
CA ASN A 761 -15.70 72.76 -2.73
C ASN A 761 -17.12 72.29 -2.33
N VAL A 762 -17.44 70.98 -2.29
CA VAL A 762 -16.59 69.79 -2.06
C VAL A 762 -16.72 68.68 -3.14
N SER A 763 -15.59 68.00 -3.39
CA SER A 763 -15.29 66.64 -3.92
C SER A 763 -16.43 65.58 -4.04
N GLN A 764 -16.40 64.49 -4.85
CA GLN A 764 -15.53 63.86 -5.89
C GLN A 764 -16.33 62.63 -6.45
N ALA A 765 -15.97 61.74 -7.41
CA ALA A 765 -14.96 61.50 -8.48
C ALA A 765 -15.66 60.53 -9.52
N SER A 766 -15.31 60.27 -10.78
CA SER A 766 -14.06 60.15 -11.59
C SER A 766 -13.24 58.84 -11.43
N ARG A 767 -12.72 58.13 -12.45
CA ARG A 767 -13.14 57.71 -13.83
C ARG A 767 -11.89 57.32 -14.66
N ALA A 768 -11.81 56.08 -15.19
CA ALA A 768 -11.08 55.68 -16.41
C ALA A 768 -11.47 54.20 -16.74
N GLN A 769 -11.72 53.69 -17.97
CA GLN A 769 -11.53 54.06 -19.38
C GLN A 769 -10.36 53.32 -20.08
N VAL A 770 -10.66 52.75 -21.26
CA VAL A 770 -9.85 51.76 -22.01
C VAL A 770 -9.46 52.32 -23.40
N PRO A 771 -8.27 51.99 -23.96
CA PRO A 771 -7.93 52.26 -25.36
C PRO A 771 -7.92 51.00 -26.24
N ALA A 772 -8.26 51.15 -27.51
CA ALA A 772 -7.98 50.22 -28.61
C ALA A 772 -7.31 50.98 -29.76
N SER A 773 -6.63 50.29 -30.70
CA SER A 773 -5.95 50.93 -31.83
C SER A 773 -5.90 50.03 -33.08
N TYR A 774 -5.64 50.63 -34.25
CA TYR A 774 -5.84 50.05 -35.59
C TYR A 774 -4.52 49.90 -36.39
N TYR A 775 -4.35 48.75 -37.03
CA TYR A 775 -3.85 48.51 -38.41
C TYR A 775 -2.55 49.17 -39.00
N HIS A 776 -1.64 48.28 -39.45
CA HIS A 776 -0.87 48.31 -40.74
C HIS A 776 0.24 49.38 -40.99
N PRO A 777 1.13 49.21 -42.01
CA PRO A 777 1.79 48.00 -42.54
C PRO A 777 3.30 48.26 -42.91
N ALA A 778 3.82 47.54 -43.93
CA ALA A 778 5.04 47.78 -44.74
C ALA A 778 6.32 46.97 -44.40
N SER A 779 7.29 46.96 -45.33
CA SER A 779 8.31 45.90 -45.46
C SER A 779 9.61 46.32 -46.18
N GLN A 780 10.59 45.40 -46.17
CA GLN A 780 11.85 45.32 -46.94
C GLN A 780 13.18 45.86 -46.33
N GLN A 781 14.13 44.91 -46.22
CA GLN A 781 15.58 44.97 -46.49
C GLN A 781 16.52 45.90 -45.68
N THR A 782 17.47 45.26 -44.99
CA THR A 782 18.92 45.53 -45.16
C THR A 782 19.75 44.34 -44.65
N GLU A 783 20.95 44.12 -45.21
CA GLU A 783 21.88 43.07 -44.76
C GLU A 783 22.82 43.57 -43.66
N THR A 784 23.27 42.69 -42.76
CA THR A 784 24.67 42.61 -42.30
C THR A 784 24.89 41.33 -41.46
N GLY A 785 26.09 40.74 -41.54
CA GLY A 785 26.35 39.39 -41.03
C GLY A 785 27.02 39.29 -39.64
N ASN A 786 27.19 38.03 -39.22
CA ASN A 786 28.07 37.54 -38.14
C ASN A 786 27.94 38.13 -36.72
N VAL A 787 27.46 37.31 -35.78
CA VAL A 787 28.31 36.57 -34.80
C VAL A 787 27.46 35.61 -33.94
N ARG A 788 28.05 34.49 -33.50
CA ARG A 788 27.46 33.44 -32.64
C ARG A 788 27.33 33.96 -31.18
N PRO A 789 26.38 33.45 -30.37
CA PRO A 789 26.65 32.19 -29.66
C PRO A 789 25.44 31.23 -29.55
N GLN A 790 25.71 29.96 -29.22
CA GLN A 790 24.70 28.96 -28.86
C GLN A 790 24.90 28.51 -27.40
N SER A 791 23.77 28.19 -26.76
CA SER A 791 23.55 27.15 -25.72
C SER A 791 24.64 26.83 -24.68
N PRO A 792 24.35 27.03 -23.39
CA PRO A 792 24.90 26.23 -22.29
C PRO A 792 23.95 25.09 -21.90
N ALA A 793 24.48 23.87 -21.76
CA ALA A 793 23.81 22.74 -21.10
C ALA A 793 24.47 22.46 -19.74
N PRO A 794 23.73 22.03 -18.69
CA PRO A 794 24.33 21.70 -17.39
C PRO A 794 25.07 20.35 -17.43
N TYR A 795 26.26 20.30 -16.82
CA TYR A 795 27.02 19.07 -16.60
C TYR A 795 26.54 18.34 -15.33
N TYR A 796 26.66 17.01 -15.33
CA TYR A 796 26.87 16.20 -14.12
C TYR A 796 27.96 15.15 -14.39
N GLN A 797 28.82 14.90 -13.40
CA GLN A 797 29.94 13.96 -13.49
C GLN A 797 29.68 12.69 -12.66
N PRO A 798 30.18 11.52 -13.08
CA PRO A 798 30.33 10.35 -12.21
C PRO A 798 31.62 10.45 -11.37
N PRO A 799 31.64 9.98 -10.11
CA PRO A 799 32.86 9.96 -9.29
C PRO A 799 33.82 8.83 -9.68
N GLN A 800 35.13 9.08 -9.52
CA GLN A 800 36.21 8.11 -9.72
C GLN A 800 36.73 7.56 -8.38
N ASN A 801 37.25 6.32 -8.39
CA ASN A 801 38.00 5.71 -7.29
C ASN A 801 39.49 5.57 -7.64
N PRO A 802 40.42 5.64 -6.66
CA PRO A 802 41.87 5.51 -6.89
C PRO A 802 42.34 4.02 -7.01
N PRO A 803 43.56 3.74 -7.53
CA PRO A 803 43.89 2.42 -8.09
C PRO A 803 45.12 1.66 -7.53
N MET A 804 45.11 0.33 -7.72
CA MET A 804 46.24 -0.64 -7.79
C MET A 804 47.03 -0.97 -6.50
N PRO A 805 47.73 -2.14 -6.42
CA PRO A 805 47.74 -3.35 -7.28
C PRO A 805 47.14 -4.60 -6.58
N GLY A 806 47.08 -5.82 -7.13
CA GLY A 806 47.38 -6.32 -8.48
C GLY A 806 48.39 -7.50 -8.55
N TYR A 807 47.91 -8.76 -8.63
CA TYR A 807 48.74 -9.96 -8.94
C TYR A 807 47.87 -11.11 -9.52
N ALA A 808 48.36 -11.81 -10.56
CA ALA A 808 47.81 -13.07 -11.08
C ALA A 808 48.88 -13.85 -11.88
N PRO A 809 48.96 -15.19 -11.76
CA PRO A 809 48.63 -16.11 -12.87
C PRO A 809 48.02 -17.46 -12.40
N SER A 810 47.52 -18.39 -13.23
CA SER A 810 46.93 -18.43 -14.59
C SER A 810 46.41 -19.89 -14.85
N TYR A 811 46.02 -20.23 -16.10
CA TYR A 811 45.42 -21.50 -16.57
C TYR A 811 43.97 -21.77 -16.10
N GLY A 812 43.08 -22.39 -16.89
CA GLY A 812 43.16 -22.81 -18.29
C GLY A 812 41.89 -23.58 -18.72
N GLY A 813 41.42 -23.42 -19.97
CA GLY A 813 40.26 -24.17 -20.52
C GLY A 813 40.62 -25.58 -21.04
N PRO A 814 39.72 -26.32 -21.76
CA PRO A 814 38.61 -25.78 -22.56
C PRO A 814 37.24 -26.55 -22.55
N SER A 815 36.26 -25.92 -23.21
CA SER A 815 35.02 -26.43 -23.87
C SER A 815 34.63 -27.92 -23.89
N GLN A 816 33.32 -28.20 -23.77
CA GLN A 816 32.46 -28.73 -24.86
C GLN A 816 30.95 -28.74 -24.53
N GLN A 817 30.09 -29.06 -25.52
CA GLN A 817 28.62 -29.17 -25.45
C GLN A 817 28.16 -30.48 -26.18
N PRO A 818 26.86 -30.86 -26.26
CA PRO A 818 26.40 -32.10 -25.62
C PRO A 818 25.85 -33.21 -26.56
N HIS A 819 25.85 -34.47 -26.09
CA HIS A 819 25.11 -35.59 -26.71
C HIS A 819 24.64 -36.66 -25.68
N GLN A 820 23.55 -37.37 -26.00
CA GLN A 820 23.09 -38.62 -25.34
C GLN A 820 23.90 -39.83 -25.86
N PRO A 821 23.83 -41.07 -25.28
CA PRO A 821 22.76 -42.03 -25.63
C PRO A 821 22.33 -42.98 -24.43
N PRO A 822 22.05 -44.32 -24.52
CA PRO A 822 20.66 -44.83 -24.33
C PRO A 822 20.42 -46.19 -23.58
N TYR A 823 19.13 -46.62 -23.55
CA TYR A 823 18.58 -48.02 -23.63
C TYR A 823 18.35 -48.96 -22.41
N GLN A 824 17.12 -49.56 -22.38
CA GLN A 824 16.64 -50.88 -21.83
C GLN A 824 16.78 -51.23 -20.31
N GLY A 825 15.89 -52.03 -19.69
CA GLY A 825 14.59 -52.61 -20.12
C GLY A 825 14.03 -53.74 -19.19
N GLN A 826 12.75 -54.12 -19.37
CA GLN A 826 11.95 -55.20 -18.68
C GLN A 826 11.52 -54.94 -17.20
N GLY A 827 10.35 -55.43 -16.70
CA GLY A 827 9.19 -56.04 -17.38
C GLY A 827 8.16 -56.76 -16.45
N GLN A 828 6.93 -56.99 -16.98
CA GLN A 828 5.79 -57.82 -16.50
C GLN A 828 4.64 -57.20 -15.65
N GLY A 829 3.40 -57.41 -16.15
CA GLY A 829 2.12 -57.48 -15.41
C GLY A 829 1.60 -58.94 -15.44
N PRO A 830 0.29 -59.29 -15.64
CA PRO A 830 -0.92 -58.46 -15.90
C PRO A 830 -2.17 -59.04 -15.10
N PRO A 831 -3.45 -59.13 -15.58
CA PRO A 831 -4.28 -58.37 -16.55
C PRO A 831 -5.71 -57.95 -16.05
N SER A 832 -6.48 -57.28 -16.94
CA SER A 832 -7.98 -57.27 -17.07
C SER A 832 -8.85 -56.38 -16.15
N SER A 833 -10.01 -55.82 -16.59
CA SER A 833 -10.56 -55.58 -17.96
C SER A 833 -11.90 -54.80 -17.94
N GLY A 834 -12.20 -53.96 -18.95
CA GLY A 834 -13.60 -53.72 -19.40
C GLY A 834 -14.14 -52.27 -19.50
N SER A 835 -14.99 -52.03 -20.50
CA SER A 835 -15.88 -50.87 -20.79
C SER A 835 -16.88 -51.31 -21.91
N PRO A 836 -17.87 -50.52 -22.45
CA PRO A 836 -18.35 -49.15 -22.13
C PRO A 836 -19.90 -48.91 -22.17
N TYR A 837 -20.35 -47.68 -21.77
CA TYR A 837 -21.58 -46.95 -22.23
C TYR A 837 -23.01 -47.55 -21.90
N PRO A 838 -24.18 -46.90 -22.22
CA PRO A 838 -24.88 -45.98 -21.28
C PRO A 838 -26.44 -46.18 -21.13
N SER A 839 -27.13 -45.40 -20.27
CA SER A 839 -28.61 -45.43 -20.15
C SER A 839 -29.30 -44.10 -19.69
N GLN A 840 -30.62 -44.02 -19.92
CA GLN A 840 -31.51 -42.86 -20.16
C GLN A 840 -32.05 -42.05 -18.94
N GLN A 841 -32.87 -41.01 -19.24
CA GLN A 841 -33.70 -40.19 -18.32
C GLN A 841 -35.00 -40.91 -17.83
N PRO A 842 -35.83 -40.26 -16.97
CA PRO A 842 -37.06 -39.62 -17.49
C PRO A 842 -37.45 -38.24 -16.88
N HIS A 843 -38.56 -37.65 -17.34
CA HIS A 843 -39.01 -36.25 -17.14
C HIS A 843 -39.72 -35.89 -15.82
N GLN A 844 -39.83 -34.56 -15.55
CA GLN A 844 -41.07 -33.90 -15.11
C GLN A 844 -41.16 -32.39 -15.51
N GLN A 845 -42.37 -31.82 -15.50
CA GLN A 845 -42.78 -30.47 -15.96
C GLN A 845 -44.19 -30.15 -15.36
N PRO A 846 -44.77 -28.93 -15.49
CA PRO A 846 -44.23 -27.56 -15.44
C PRO A 846 -44.94 -26.79 -14.25
N PRO A 847 -45.21 -25.45 -14.23
CA PRO A 847 -45.97 -24.65 -15.21
C PRO A 847 -45.30 -23.29 -15.58
N SER A 848 -46.01 -22.43 -16.30
CA SER A 848 -45.44 -21.28 -17.04
C SER A 848 -46.27 -19.99 -16.96
N SER A 849 -45.62 -18.84 -17.14
CA SER A 849 -46.21 -17.54 -17.50
C SER A 849 -45.36 -16.85 -18.59
N TYR A 850 -46.01 -16.08 -19.46
CA TYR A 850 -45.39 -15.41 -20.61
C TYR A 850 -45.29 -13.90 -20.38
N GLU A 851 -44.23 -13.25 -20.87
CA GLU A 851 -44.36 -11.92 -21.50
C GLU A 851 -43.26 -11.68 -22.56
N TYR A 852 -43.45 -10.68 -23.42
CA TYR A 852 -42.63 -10.41 -24.61
C TYR A 852 -41.60 -9.30 -24.35
N GLY A 853 -40.37 -9.44 -24.89
CA GLY A 853 -39.36 -8.38 -24.85
C GLY A 853 -38.25 -8.59 -25.89
N GLN A 854 -37.88 -7.54 -26.63
CA GLN A 854 -36.76 -7.58 -27.58
C GLN A 854 -35.42 -7.30 -26.88
N PRO A 855 -34.30 -7.86 -27.37
CA PRO A 855 -32.96 -7.54 -26.86
C PRO A 855 -32.47 -6.18 -27.39
N ALA A 856 -32.14 -5.26 -26.49
CA ALA A 856 -31.44 -4.02 -26.82
C ALA A 856 -29.92 -4.19 -26.61
N TYR A 857 -29.11 -3.63 -27.52
CA TYR A 857 -27.65 -3.59 -27.38
C TYR A 857 -27.21 -2.45 -26.43
N PRO A 858 -26.34 -2.71 -25.44
CA PRO A 858 -25.59 -1.68 -24.74
C PRO A 858 -24.44 -1.17 -25.63
N GLY A 859 -24.29 0.16 -25.75
CA GLY A 859 -23.15 0.77 -26.43
C GLY A 859 -22.03 1.14 -25.46
N TRP A 860 -20.81 0.68 -25.71
CA TRP A 860 -19.63 1.10 -24.94
C TRP A 860 -19.21 2.54 -25.28
N ARG A 861 -19.39 3.46 -24.32
CA ARG A 861 -18.57 4.69 -24.22
C ARG A 861 -18.15 4.91 -22.77
N GLY A 862 -16.95 4.45 -22.43
CA GLY A 862 -16.28 4.83 -21.17
C GLY A 862 -15.66 6.23 -21.29
N PRO A 863 -15.81 7.12 -20.29
CA PRO A 863 -15.23 8.45 -20.31
C PRO A 863 -13.73 8.44 -20.00
N TYR A 864 -13.03 9.47 -20.48
CA TYR A 864 -11.58 9.64 -20.30
C TYR A 864 -11.18 9.84 -18.84
N TYR A 865 -10.10 9.16 -18.43
CA TYR A 865 -9.39 9.46 -17.18
C TYR A 865 -8.69 10.82 -17.31
N ASN A 866 -9.13 11.82 -16.54
CA ASN A 866 -8.48 13.14 -16.50
C ASN A 866 -8.11 13.47 -15.05
N ALA A 867 -6.85 13.21 -14.68
CA ALA A 867 -6.40 13.24 -13.30
C ALA A 867 -6.31 14.67 -12.74
N HIS A 868 -7.20 15.00 -11.79
CA HIS A 868 -7.10 16.24 -11.03
C HIS A 868 -6.33 16.03 -9.72
N ASN A 869 -5.32 16.86 -9.51
CA ASN A 869 -4.54 16.94 -8.27
C ASN A 869 -5.45 17.31 -7.09
N GLN A 870 -5.47 16.51 -6.02
CA GLN A 870 -6.09 16.89 -4.75
C GLN A 870 -5.03 17.15 -3.68
N GLN A 871 -4.92 18.41 -3.25
CA GLN A 871 -4.31 18.74 -1.96
C GLN A 871 -5.34 18.61 -0.82
N PRO A 872 -4.90 18.29 0.41
CA PRO A 872 -5.81 17.92 1.49
C PRO A 872 -6.59 19.12 2.05
N SER A 873 -7.91 19.03 2.05
CA SER A 873 -8.81 19.99 2.71
C SER A 873 -9.29 19.46 4.07
N SER A 874 -9.25 20.31 5.09
CA SER A 874 -9.58 19.95 6.48
C SER A 874 -11.08 19.88 6.76
N PHE A 875 -11.55 18.81 7.41
CA PHE A 875 -12.91 18.74 7.97
C PHE A 875 -13.03 19.56 9.27
N PRO A 876 -14.06 20.42 9.44
CA PRO A 876 -14.36 21.09 10.69
C PRO A 876 -15.09 20.17 11.68
N ARG A 877 -14.93 20.43 12.99
CA ARG A 877 -15.58 19.69 14.08
C ARG A 877 -17.05 20.10 14.27
N PRO A 878 -17.95 19.19 14.69
CA PRO A 878 -19.24 19.59 15.27
C PRO A 878 -19.04 20.28 16.65
N PRO A 879 -19.93 21.21 17.04
CA PRO A 879 -19.81 21.95 18.30
C PRO A 879 -20.34 21.17 19.52
N TYR A 880 -19.87 21.56 20.71
CA TYR A 880 -20.33 21.06 22.00
C TYR A 880 -21.75 21.55 22.33
N THR A 881 -22.57 20.69 22.94
CA THR A 881 -23.77 21.10 23.70
C THR A 881 -23.49 21.05 25.20
N VAL A 882 -23.92 22.08 25.94
CA VAL A 882 -23.72 22.23 27.38
C VAL A 882 -25.03 21.95 28.12
N PRO A 883 -25.05 21.15 29.21
CA PRO A 883 -26.25 20.87 29.98
C PRO A 883 -26.44 21.84 31.16
N THR A 884 -27.60 22.51 31.22
CA THR A 884 -28.04 23.39 32.32
C THR A 884 -29.57 23.27 32.51
N PRO A 885 -30.15 23.61 33.68
CA PRO A 885 -30.95 22.63 34.43
C PRO A 885 -32.41 23.06 34.69
N TYR A 886 -33.22 22.23 35.38
CA TYR A 886 -34.20 22.62 36.42
C TYR A 886 -34.77 21.36 37.16
N PRO A 887 -35.27 21.43 38.42
CA PRO A 887 -35.78 20.29 39.18
C PRO A 887 -37.30 20.43 39.50
N PRO A 888 -37.87 19.85 40.59
CA PRO A 888 -38.41 18.48 40.62
C PRO A 888 -39.91 18.43 40.99
N HIS A 889 -40.58 17.26 40.90
CA HIS A 889 -41.69 16.89 41.81
C HIS A 889 -41.94 15.37 41.86
N GLN A 890 -42.68 14.92 42.89
CA GLN A 890 -43.04 13.53 43.22
C GLN A 890 -44.29 13.08 42.42
N GLY A 891 -44.65 11.79 42.28
CA GLY A 891 -44.07 10.51 42.73
C GLY A 891 -45.19 9.44 42.87
N GLY A 892 -44.87 8.14 43.00
CA GLY A 892 -45.89 7.12 43.35
C GLY A 892 -45.64 5.65 42.97
N TYR A 893 -45.54 4.80 43.99
CA TYR A 893 -45.79 3.34 44.09
C TYR A 893 -46.36 2.59 42.85
N TYR A 894 -45.87 1.41 42.44
CA TYR A 894 -45.88 0.15 43.23
C TYR A 894 -44.99 -0.99 42.65
N ARG A 895 -44.58 -1.91 43.54
CA ARG A 895 -44.11 -3.31 43.32
C ARG A 895 -44.39 -4.08 44.65
N PRO A 896 -44.25 -5.43 44.77
CA PRO A 896 -43.76 -6.40 43.80
C PRO A 896 -44.67 -7.62 43.55
N GLN A 897 -44.40 -8.32 42.44
CA GLN A 897 -43.74 -9.64 42.52
C GLN A 897 -42.43 -9.57 41.69
#